data_AF-A0A959K9R6-F1
#
_entry.id   AF-A0A959K9R6-F1
#
_cell.length_a   1.000
_cell.length_b   1.000
_cell.length_c   1.000
_cell.angle_alpha   90.00
_cell.angle_beta   90.00
_cell.angle_gamma   90.00
#
_symmetry.space_group_name_H-M   'P 1'
#
loop_
_entity.id
_entity.type
_entity.pdbx_description
1 polymer ?
#
loop_
_entity_poly.entity_id
_entity_poly.type
_entity_poly.pdbx_seq_one_letter_code
_entity_poly.pdbx_strand_id
1 'polypeptide(L)'
;MKELQIVARSLLFIGLLSLQMPLMAQKRHRISVNGQPVMHDQREPRNNNQGCPDSPYRSLDGTCNNRTQGHQEWGATDIPLLRSLPAAYGDQDHWNAMAGPERPSPRAISNSLCVQKSDLVSQAGLSSLVFTWGQFIDHDIDLTPEGNTEYVPISLPDDESWFKNEIPFFRSEAYGTTGANDFRQQSNLITSWIDASNVYGANSERTDWLRTHSQGKMKMSAGDLLPYNTLTGAYNSSIDPDAPSMAGDGGGTVKTFVAGDVRAAEQPGLTALHTLFVREHNAICDRLVAQGMLDDEAIFQEARKEVGALIQAVTYQEFLPALGVNLPGPKGYNDKIQPDIMNLFATAAYRLGHTMVTPELLLRDDRCKESGQGIVNLVSGFFNPQIVSNNGIDAILQGLAFQTQYEVDPFLVDELRNLLFGDPSGVNAIGLDLASLNIQRGRDHGLPDYNTVRNAYTGRKAKDWQDITRDRTLQNGLKAMYASVDDIDLWVGLLVEDKQQGSSLGKTLQEILKKQFTNLRDGDRYFYKYDKYLKKEDRDRIEATRLSDIIERNTAARFVNRDVFHAHNCSEVSGEVQLEPRTNDVGATAIKVYPNPFQQYITVDLGEMIGAVSMCIYDVTGKLIKTVTWKNKTYGQIDISGVHSGVYVLKVDGDGLHETIRLMKIN
;
A
#
# COMPACT_ATOMS: atom_id res chain seq x y z
N MET A 1 -70.19 28.92 -21.05
CA MET A 1 -68.89 29.14 -20.38
C MET A 1 -68.39 27.83 -19.81
N LYS A 2 -67.98 26.94 -20.72
CA LYS A 2 -67.35 25.64 -20.48
C LYS A 2 -66.11 25.67 -21.36
N GLU A 3 -65.08 26.35 -20.88
CA GLU A 3 -63.73 26.44 -21.48
C GLU A 3 -62.89 27.37 -20.59
N LEU A 4 -62.59 26.94 -19.36
CA LEU A 4 -61.58 27.58 -18.49
C LEU A 4 -61.27 26.74 -17.23
N GLN A 5 -61.26 25.40 -17.36
CA GLN A 5 -60.94 24.49 -16.25
C GLN A 5 -60.03 23.31 -16.62
N ILE A 6 -59.28 23.39 -17.74
CA ILE A 6 -58.38 22.30 -18.19
C ILE A 6 -56.89 22.70 -18.27
N VAL A 7 -56.49 23.91 -17.84
CA VAL A 7 -55.06 24.32 -17.88
C VAL A 7 -54.41 24.48 -16.48
N ALA A 8 -55.12 24.22 -15.39
CA ALA A 8 -54.59 24.41 -14.02
C ALA A 8 -54.36 23.11 -13.23
N ARG A 9 -53.99 22.01 -13.88
CA ARG A 9 -53.66 20.72 -13.22
C ARG A 9 -52.38 20.02 -13.67
N SER A 10 -51.48 20.72 -14.38
CA SER A 10 -50.23 20.11 -14.89
C SER A 10 -48.94 20.88 -14.56
N LEU A 11 -48.94 21.80 -13.59
CA LEU A 11 -47.75 22.60 -13.24
C LEU A 11 -47.46 22.74 -11.73
N LEU A 12 -47.94 21.81 -10.91
CA LEU A 12 -47.63 21.79 -9.47
C LEU A 12 -47.35 20.36 -9.00
N PHE A 13 -46.31 19.74 -9.54
CA PHE A 13 -45.74 18.49 -9.00
C PHE A 13 -44.25 18.32 -9.36
N ILE A 14 -43.50 19.42 -9.44
CA ILE A 14 -42.03 19.42 -9.51
C ILE A 14 -41.55 20.57 -8.63
N GLY A 15 -41.18 20.25 -7.39
CA GLY A 15 -40.70 21.22 -6.41
C GLY A 15 -41.08 20.79 -5.01
N LEU A 16 -40.05 20.57 -4.18
CA LEU A 16 -40.11 20.16 -2.77
C LEU A 16 -40.29 18.66 -2.50
N LEU A 17 -39.21 17.92 -2.75
CA LEU A 17 -38.82 16.81 -1.86
C LEU A 17 -37.30 16.79 -1.69
N SER A 18 -36.72 17.95 -1.35
CA SER A 18 -35.51 18.00 -0.53
C SER A 18 -35.93 17.83 0.93
N LEU A 19 -36.38 16.62 1.30
CA LEU A 19 -36.33 16.25 2.70
C LEU A 19 -34.85 16.06 3.03
N GLN A 20 -34.21 17.12 3.52
CA GLN A 20 -33.10 16.96 4.45
C GLN A 20 -33.64 16.10 5.59
N MET A 21 -33.38 14.78 5.52
CA MET A 21 -33.38 13.98 6.73
C MET A 21 -32.43 14.68 7.69
N PRO A 22 -32.81 14.87 8.96
CA PRO A 22 -31.86 15.36 9.94
C PRO A 22 -30.68 14.38 9.92
N LEU A 23 -29.46 14.88 9.67
CA LEU A 23 -28.25 14.11 9.95
C LEU A 23 -28.39 13.64 11.41
N MET A 24 -28.72 12.36 11.62
CA MET A 24 -28.36 11.74 12.88
C MET A 24 -26.85 11.86 12.93
N ALA A 25 -26.33 12.56 13.94
CA ALA A 25 -24.90 12.76 14.10
C ALA A 25 -24.22 11.39 14.03
N GLN A 26 -23.49 11.12 12.93
CA GLN A 26 -22.65 9.94 12.83
C GLN A 26 -21.69 9.96 14.02
N LYS A 27 -21.48 8.79 14.63
CA LYS A 27 -20.54 8.66 15.75
C LYS A 27 -19.11 8.77 15.21
N ARG A 28 -18.65 10.02 15.12
CA ARG A 28 -17.27 10.33 14.78
C ARG A 28 -16.37 10.00 15.97
N HIS A 29 -15.40 9.12 15.77
CA HIS A 29 -14.44 8.73 16.81
C HIS A 29 -13.02 8.72 16.27
N ARG A 30 -12.06 8.89 17.18
CA ARG A 30 -10.64 8.93 16.83
C ARG A 30 -10.06 7.53 16.87
N ILE A 31 -9.54 7.08 15.74
CA ILE A 31 -8.81 5.82 15.58
C ILE A 31 -7.34 6.10 15.30
N SER A 32 -6.51 5.06 15.30
CA SER A 32 -5.14 5.14 14.79
C SER A 32 -4.96 4.20 13.60
N VAL A 33 -4.26 4.70 12.58
CA VAL A 33 -3.88 3.96 11.38
C VAL A 33 -2.42 4.29 11.04
N ASN A 34 -1.58 3.28 10.90
CA ASN A 34 -0.13 3.43 10.68
C ASN A 34 0.53 4.36 11.73
N GLY A 35 0.10 4.24 12.99
CA GLY A 35 0.53 5.11 14.09
C GLY A 35 0.06 6.57 14.01
N GLN A 36 -0.73 6.95 12.99
CA GLN A 36 -1.27 8.29 12.82
C GLN A 36 -2.70 8.38 13.34
N PRO A 37 -3.09 9.45 14.05
CA PRO A 37 -4.47 9.65 14.49
C PRO A 37 -5.36 10.07 13.32
N VAL A 38 -6.53 9.43 13.16
CA VAL A 38 -7.51 9.77 12.13
C VAL A 38 -8.91 9.79 12.72
N MET A 39 -9.76 10.69 12.23
CA MET A 39 -11.19 10.68 12.57
C MET A 39 -11.94 9.72 11.62
N HIS A 40 -12.65 8.76 12.20
CA HIS A 40 -13.51 7.83 11.46
C HIS A 40 -14.98 8.12 11.72
N ASP A 41 -15.76 8.17 10.64
CA ASP A 41 -17.19 8.42 10.66
C ASP A 41 -17.91 7.07 10.59
N GLN A 42 -18.28 6.54 11.76
CA GLN A 42 -18.90 5.22 11.86
C GLN A 42 -20.23 5.18 11.09
N ARG A 43 -20.41 4.14 10.28
CA ARG A 43 -21.70 3.85 9.64
C ARG A 43 -22.68 3.26 10.64
N GLU A 44 -23.93 3.71 10.56
CA GLU A 44 -25.05 3.03 11.21
C GLU A 44 -25.49 1.82 10.36
N PRO A 45 -25.54 0.60 10.94
CA PRO A 45 -25.91 -0.59 10.19
C PRO A 45 -27.28 -0.46 9.51
N ARG A 46 -27.42 -1.04 8.33
CA ARG A 46 -28.67 -1.03 7.57
C ARG A 46 -29.73 -1.84 8.30
N ASN A 47 -30.97 -1.35 8.26
CA ASN A 47 -32.12 -2.19 8.58
C ASN A 47 -32.36 -3.21 7.46
N ASN A 48 -31.96 -4.47 7.68
CA ASN A 48 -32.10 -5.55 6.70
C ASN A 48 -33.55 -5.91 6.33
N ASN A 49 -34.56 -5.36 7.01
CA ASN A 49 -35.96 -5.50 6.58
C ASN A 49 -36.32 -4.54 5.43
N GLN A 50 -35.48 -3.54 5.14
CA GLN A 50 -35.65 -2.65 4.00
C GLN A 50 -35.01 -3.26 2.75
N GLY A 51 -35.83 -3.51 1.73
CA GLY A 51 -35.36 -4.02 0.44
C GLY A 51 -34.29 -3.13 -0.20
N CYS A 52 -33.39 -3.74 -0.98
CA CYS A 52 -32.35 -3.02 -1.72
C CYS A 52 -32.89 -2.44 -3.03
N PRO A 53 -32.62 -1.15 -3.34
CA PRO A 53 -32.99 -0.56 -4.61
C PRO A 53 -32.30 -1.29 -5.77
N ASP A 54 -32.97 -1.39 -6.92
CA ASP A 54 -32.31 -1.82 -8.15
C ASP A 54 -31.60 -0.62 -8.78
N SER A 55 -30.41 -0.31 -8.27
CA SER A 55 -29.63 0.87 -8.67
C SER A 55 -28.61 0.55 -9.77
N PRO A 56 -28.41 1.42 -10.78
CA PRO A 56 -27.32 1.31 -11.73
C PRO A 56 -25.93 1.60 -11.12
N TYR A 57 -25.90 2.18 -9.92
CA TYR A 57 -24.69 2.60 -9.22
C TYR A 57 -24.56 1.93 -7.85
N ARG A 58 -23.32 1.71 -7.42
CA ARG A 58 -22.96 1.23 -6.09
C ARG A 58 -23.30 2.27 -5.03
N SER A 59 -23.70 1.84 -3.83
CA SER A 59 -23.67 2.74 -2.68
C SER A 59 -22.21 3.13 -2.35
N LEU A 60 -22.01 4.19 -1.58
CA LEU A 60 -20.68 4.58 -1.11
C LEU A 60 -20.17 3.64 -0.01
N ASP A 61 -21.08 3.14 0.81
CA ASP A 61 -20.77 2.29 1.96
C ASP A 61 -20.69 0.79 1.65
N GLY A 62 -20.81 0.40 0.37
CA GLY A 62 -20.76 -0.99 -0.09
C GLY A 62 -22.02 -1.84 0.18
N THR A 63 -23.03 -1.31 0.89
CA THR A 63 -24.28 -2.04 1.16
C THR A 63 -25.09 -2.32 -0.11
N CYS A 64 -25.98 -3.32 -0.05
CA CYS A 64 -26.91 -3.66 -1.14
C CYS A 64 -26.26 -4.05 -2.48
N ASN A 65 -24.94 -4.31 -2.49
CA ASN A 65 -24.30 -5.00 -3.61
C ASN A 65 -24.94 -6.39 -3.76
N ASN A 66 -24.96 -7.16 -2.68
CA ASN A 66 -25.79 -8.36 -2.60
C ASN A 66 -27.23 -7.99 -2.18
N ARG A 67 -28.22 -8.45 -2.95
CA ARG A 67 -29.65 -8.12 -2.73
C ARG A 67 -30.42 -9.22 -2.00
N THR A 68 -29.77 -10.35 -1.72
CA THR A 68 -30.39 -11.49 -1.04
C THR A 68 -30.60 -11.17 0.44
N GLN A 69 -31.77 -11.57 0.97
CA GLN A 69 -32.15 -11.31 2.35
C GLN A 69 -31.13 -11.94 3.32
N GLY A 70 -30.55 -11.12 4.19
CA GLY A 70 -29.51 -11.50 5.14
C GLY A 70 -28.08 -11.24 4.64
N HIS A 71 -27.88 -10.93 3.35
CA HIS A 71 -26.55 -10.70 2.76
C HIS A 71 -26.32 -9.24 2.36
N GLN A 72 -27.27 -8.33 2.65
CA GLN A 72 -27.20 -6.93 2.20
C GLN A 72 -26.02 -6.13 2.77
N GLU A 73 -25.41 -6.62 3.85
CA GLU A 73 -24.26 -6.04 4.54
C GLU A 73 -22.92 -6.65 4.11
N TRP A 74 -22.94 -7.69 3.28
CA TRP A 74 -21.71 -8.27 2.75
C TRP A 74 -20.92 -7.23 1.96
N GLY A 75 -19.64 -7.10 2.28
CA GLY A 75 -18.69 -6.14 1.69
C GLY A 75 -18.92 -4.68 2.07
N ALA A 76 -19.84 -4.36 2.98
CA ALA A 76 -20.05 -2.99 3.44
C ALA A 76 -18.91 -2.48 4.34
N THR A 77 -18.87 -1.17 4.61
CA THR A 77 -17.97 -0.59 5.64
C THR A 77 -18.40 -1.01 7.05
N ASP A 78 -17.47 -0.94 8.00
CA ASP A 78 -17.72 -1.17 9.42
C ASP A 78 -18.30 -2.57 9.73
N ILE A 79 -17.82 -3.58 9.02
CA ILE A 79 -18.17 -4.99 9.23
C ILE A 79 -16.97 -5.76 9.80
N PRO A 80 -17.17 -6.91 10.48
CA PRO A 80 -16.04 -7.73 10.89
C PRO A 80 -15.35 -8.36 9.67
N LEU A 81 -14.03 -8.53 9.76
CA LEU A 81 -13.27 -9.35 8.80
C LEU A 81 -13.76 -10.80 8.83
N LEU A 82 -13.79 -11.45 7.66
CA LEU A 82 -14.27 -12.82 7.52
C LEU A 82 -13.25 -13.82 8.07
N ARG A 83 -13.70 -14.68 8.99
CA ARG A 83 -12.92 -15.84 9.45
C ARG A 83 -13.09 -17.02 8.48
N SER A 84 -12.16 -17.17 7.54
CA SER A 84 -12.14 -18.36 6.65
C SER A 84 -11.63 -19.62 7.34
N LEU A 85 -10.98 -19.48 8.49
CA LEU A 85 -10.62 -20.52 9.44
C LEU A 85 -10.95 -20.02 10.86
N PRO A 86 -11.23 -20.92 11.82
CA PRO A 86 -11.44 -20.54 13.22
C PRO A 86 -10.27 -19.73 13.78
N ALA A 87 -10.56 -18.77 14.67
CA ALA A 87 -9.53 -18.05 15.39
C ALA A 87 -8.75 -19.00 16.32
N ALA A 88 -7.44 -18.78 16.46
CA ALA A 88 -6.52 -19.60 17.24
C ALA A 88 -5.94 -18.81 18.43
N TYR A 89 -6.80 -18.16 19.21
CA TYR A 89 -6.39 -17.43 20.42
C TYR A 89 -5.81 -18.36 21.49
N GLY A 90 -4.92 -17.83 22.33
CA GLY A 90 -4.16 -18.61 23.30
C GLY A 90 -5.00 -19.22 24.42
N ASP A 91 -4.53 -20.31 25.01
CA ASP A 91 -5.28 -21.10 26.01
C ASP A 91 -5.63 -20.33 27.30
N GLN A 92 -4.88 -19.26 27.60
CA GLN A 92 -5.13 -18.38 28.76
C GLN A 92 -6.50 -17.69 28.65
N ASP A 93 -6.94 -17.39 27.43
CA ASP A 93 -8.27 -16.91 27.09
C ASP A 93 -8.53 -17.23 25.61
N HIS A 94 -9.20 -18.36 25.36
CA HIS A 94 -9.48 -18.84 24.00
C HIS A 94 -10.38 -17.90 23.18
N TRP A 95 -10.98 -16.87 23.77
CA TRP A 95 -11.77 -15.87 23.06
C TRP A 95 -10.97 -14.64 22.65
N ASN A 96 -9.88 -14.31 23.35
CA ASN A 96 -9.26 -12.99 23.21
C ASN A 96 -7.73 -12.93 23.46
N ALA A 97 -7.09 -13.94 24.06
CA ALA A 97 -5.64 -13.92 24.29
C ALA A 97 -4.85 -13.94 22.97
N MET A 98 -3.68 -13.30 22.93
CA MET A 98 -2.78 -13.36 21.77
C MET A 98 -2.51 -14.82 21.35
N ALA A 99 -2.51 -15.10 20.03
CA ALA A 99 -2.18 -16.42 19.51
C ALA A 99 -0.69 -16.75 19.68
N GLY A 100 -0.40 -18.03 19.88
CA GLY A 100 0.97 -18.54 20.03
C GLY A 100 1.76 -17.87 21.17
N PRO A 101 1.25 -17.84 22.42
CA PRO A 101 1.93 -17.17 23.53
C PRO A 101 3.32 -17.72 23.83
N GLU A 102 3.58 -19.00 23.50
CA GLU A 102 4.88 -19.67 23.67
C GLU A 102 5.81 -19.49 22.46
N ARG A 103 5.39 -18.79 21.40
CA ARG A 103 6.25 -18.52 20.24
C ARG A 103 7.31 -17.49 20.61
N PRO A 104 8.50 -17.51 19.97
CA PRO A 104 9.55 -16.54 20.24
C PRO A 104 9.10 -15.10 20.00
N SER A 105 9.88 -14.16 20.55
CA SER A 105 9.71 -12.74 20.27
C SER A 105 9.63 -12.48 18.76
N PRO A 106 8.63 -11.71 18.28
CA PRO A 106 8.59 -11.23 16.90
C PRO A 106 9.89 -10.55 16.44
N ARG A 107 10.56 -9.82 17.33
CA ARG A 107 11.84 -9.17 17.03
C ARG A 107 12.99 -10.16 16.89
N ALA A 108 13.02 -11.21 17.71
CA ALA A 108 13.97 -12.30 17.54
C ALA A 108 13.79 -13.00 16.18
N ILE A 109 12.53 -13.32 15.83
CA ILE A 109 12.18 -13.92 14.54
C ILE A 109 12.61 -13.01 13.39
N SER A 110 12.27 -11.73 13.49
CA SER A 110 12.70 -10.71 12.55
C SER A 110 14.23 -10.73 12.39
N ASN A 111 15.02 -10.63 13.46
CA ASN A 111 16.50 -10.62 13.42
C ASN A 111 17.10 -11.88 12.78
N SER A 112 16.45 -13.03 12.96
CA SER A 112 16.90 -14.31 12.42
C SER A 112 16.55 -14.49 10.93
N LEU A 113 15.33 -14.11 10.52
CA LEU A 113 14.75 -14.51 9.23
C LEU A 113 14.52 -13.37 8.24
N CYS A 114 14.36 -12.13 8.70
CA CYS A 114 13.89 -11.03 7.85
C CYS A 114 14.97 -9.98 7.54
N VAL A 115 16.25 -10.28 7.79
CA VAL A 115 17.36 -9.35 7.55
C VAL A 115 17.80 -9.42 6.09
N GLN A 116 17.67 -8.32 5.36
CA GLN A 116 18.20 -8.21 4.01
C GLN A 116 19.69 -7.83 4.04
N LYS A 117 20.57 -8.76 3.63
CA LYS A 117 22.03 -8.54 3.64
C LYS A 117 22.59 -8.01 2.32
N SER A 118 21.80 -8.07 1.25
CA SER A 118 22.15 -7.65 -0.10
C SER A 118 20.89 -7.29 -0.88
N ASP A 119 21.03 -6.55 -1.97
CA ASP A 119 19.91 -6.27 -2.86
C ASP A 119 19.48 -7.55 -3.58
N LEU A 120 18.23 -7.97 -3.34
CA LEU A 120 17.63 -9.16 -3.92
C LEU A 120 16.47 -8.70 -4.80
N VAL A 121 16.81 -8.27 -6.01
CA VAL A 121 15.81 -7.83 -7.00
C VAL A 121 14.96 -9.01 -7.49
N SER A 122 13.72 -8.73 -7.87
CA SER A 122 12.79 -9.71 -8.40
C SER A 122 13.35 -10.45 -9.61
N GLN A 123 13.48 -11.78 -9.53
CA GLN A 123 13.91 -12.63 -10.65
C GLN A 123 12.89 -12.68 -11.78
N ALA A 124 11.62 -12.38 -11.47
CA ALA A 124 10.57 -12.23 -12.47
C ALA A 124 10.63 -10.88 -13.19
N GLY A 125 11.55 -9.99 -12.83
CA GLY A 125 11.68 -8.67 -13.44
C GLY A 125 10.49 -7.75 -13.13
N LEU A 126 9.81 -7.95 -12.00
CA LEU A 126 8.66 -7.13 -11.61
C LEU A 126 9.11 -5.70 -11.29
N SER A 127 8.29 -4.72 -11.66
CA SER A 127 8.55 -3.31 -11.36
C SER A 127 8.03 -2.90 -9.98
N SER A 128 8.49 -1.75 -9.48
CA SER A 128 7.98 -1.13 -8.25
C SER A 128 6.50 -0.72 -8.34
N LEU A 129 5.91 -0.67 -9.55
CA LEU A 129 4.45 -0.50 -9.70
C LEU A 129 3.67 -1.70 -9.18
N VAL A 130 4.25 -2.91 -9.09
CA VAL A 130 3.56 -4.07 -8.53
C VAL A 130 3.24 -3.84 -7.05
N PHE A 131 4.23 -3.55 -6.19
CA PHE A 131 3.94 -3.30 -4.78
C PHE A 131 3.14 -2.02 -4.55
N THR A 132 3.34 -0.99 -5.39
CA THR A 132 2.59 0.27 -5.27
C THR A 132 1.12 0.08 -5.65
N TRP A 133 0.83 -0.68 -6.71
CA TRP A 133 -0.54 -1.07 -7.07
C TRP A 133 -1.16 -2.00 -6.02
N GLY A 134 -0.38 -2.95 -5.50
CA GLY A 134 -0.81 -3.82 -4.41
C GLY A 134 -1.30 -3.03 -3.20
N GLN A 135 -0.52 -2.02 -2.77
CA GLN A 135 -0.90 -1.09 -1.70
C GLN A 135 -2.13 -0.26 -2.06
N PHE A 136 -2.21 0.25 -3.30
CA PHE A 136 -3.38 1.00 -3.76
C PHE A 136 -4.67 0.17 -3.69
N ILE A 137 -4.62 -1.11 -4.04
CA ILE A 137 -5.76 -2.03 -3.94
C ILE A 137 -6.05 -2.43 -2.48
N ASP A 138 -5.03 -2.67 -1.65
CA ASP A 138 -5.20 -2.90 -0.20
C ASP A 138 -6.03 -1.77 0.41
N HIS A 139 -5.70 -0.53 0.04
CA HIS A 139 -6.38 0.66 0.52
C HIS A 139 -7.78 0.88 -0.06
N ASP A 140 -8.19 0.08 -1.05
CA ASP A 140 -9.57 0.06 -1.58
C ASP A 140 -10.44 -1.00 -0.91
N ILE A 141 -9.83 -2.05 -0.34
CA ILE A 141 -10.57 -3.25 0.10
C ILE A 141 -10.49 -3.51 1.60
N ASP A 142 -9.43 -3.07 2.30
CA ASP A 142 -9.38 -3.18 3.75
C ASP A 142 -8.67 -2.06 4.52
N LEU A 143 -9.19 -1.81 5.72
CA LEU A 143 -8.62 -0.92 6.73
C LEU A 143 -9.02 -1.43 8.12
N THR A 144 -8.05 -1.93 8.89
CA THR A 144 -8.27 -2.29 10.29
C THR A 144 -7.66 -1.24 11.22
N PRO A 145 -8.43 -0.66 12.15
CA PRO A 145 -7.91 0.34 13.08
C PRO A 145 -7.00 -0.30 14.14
N GLU A 146 -5.97 0.44 14.51
CA GLU A 146 -5.19 0.17 15.71
C GLU A 146 -5.97 0.64 16.94
N GLY A 147 -5.95 -0.15 18.01
CA GLY A 147 -6.50 0.26 19.29
C GLY A 147 -5.53 1.16 20.07
N ASN A 148 -6.00 1.70 21.19
CA ASN A 148 -5.23 2.59 22.06
C ASN A 148 -5.32 2.21 23.56
N THR A 149 -6.03 1.13 23.89
CA THR A 149 -6.29 0.68 25.27
C THR A 149 -5.46 -0.53 25.68
N GLU A 150 -5.24 -1.47 24.76
CA GLU A 150 -4.55 -2.74 25.02
C GLU A 150 -3.10 -2.69 24.50
N TYR A 151 -2.20 -2.22 25.37
CA TYR A 151 -0.77 -2.14 25.08
C TYR A 151 -0.08 -3.50 25.32
N VAL A 152 0.50 -4.07 24.27
CA VAL A 152 1.19 -5.37 24.29
C VAL A 152 2.51 -5.23 23.52
N PRO A 153 3.52 -4.58 24.12
CA PRO A 153 4.77 -4.28 23.43
C PRO A 153 5.50 -5.56 22.99
N ILE A 154 6.31 -5.43 21.95
CA ILE A 154 7.11 -6.53 21.41
C ILE A 154 8.44 -6.56 22.16
N SER A 155 8.62 -7.62 22.96
CA SER A 155 9.83 -7.82 23.75
C SER A 155 11.07 -8.00 22.87
N LEU A 156 12.19 -7.47 23.33
CA LEU A 156 13.47 -7.56 22.63
C LEU A 156 14.20 -8.87 22.97
N PRO A 157 14.95 -9.48 22.05
CA PRO A 157 15.91 -10.53 22.39
C PRO A 157 17.12 -9.97 23.16
N ASP A 158 17.81 -10.83 23.91
CA ASP A 158 18.98 -10.45 24.73
C ASP A 158 20.13 -9.83 23.91
N ASP A 159 20.25 -10.20 22.63
CA ASP A 159 21.29 -9.74 21.70
C ASP A 159 20.84 -8.55 20.82
N GLU A 160 19.76 -7.85 21.18
CA GLU A 160 19.24 -6.72 20.41
C GLU A 160 20.24 -5.56 20.32
N SER A 161 20.54 -5.16 19.08
CA SER A 161 21.54 -4.13 18.78
C SER A 161 20.95 -2.77 18.42
N TRP A 162 19.75 -2.74 17.83
CA TRP A 162 19.09 -1.51 17.39
C TRP A 162 18.24 -0.93 18.51
N PHE A 163 17.26 -1.68 18.98
CA PHE A 163 16.26 -1.17 19.91
C PHE A 163 16.78 -1.21 21.36
N LYS A 164 16.56 -0.13 22.12
CA LYS A 164 16.89 -0.06 23.56
C LYS A 164 15.70 -0.32 24.48
N ASN A 165 14.49 -0.14 23.95
CA ASN A 165 13.23 -0.39 24.63
C ASN A 165 12.38 -1.32 23.75
N GLU A 166 11.45 -2.04 24.37
CA GLU A 166 10.47 -2.85 23.64
C GLU A 166 9.76 -2.04 22.56
N ILE A 167 9.48 -2.69 21.43
CA ILE A 167 8.86 -2.01 20.29
C ILE A 167 7.37 -1.81 20.62
N PRO A 168 6.87 -0.55 20.61
CA PRO A 168 5.48 -0.27 20.97
C PRO A 168 4.49 -0.98 20.06
N PHE A 169 3.46 -1.57 20.65
CA PHE A 169 2.38 -2.21 19.91
C PHE A 169 1.07 -2.14 20.71
N PHE A 170 0.00 -1.72 20.05
CA PHE A 170 -1.35 -1.79 20.57
C PHE A 170 -2.16 -2.78 19.75
N ARG A 171 -2.99 -3.58 20.43
CA ARG A 171 -3.91 -4.50 19.79
C ARG A 171 -4.93 -3.73 18.94
N SER A 172 -5.35 -4.30 17.81
CA SER A 172 -6.38 -3.72 16.95
C SER A 172 -7.70 -3.62 17.70
N GLU A 173 -8.53 -2.63 17.40
CA GLU A 173 -9.84 -2.52 18.06
C GLU A 173 -10.69 -3.78 17.84
N ALA A 174 -11.38 -4.22 18.89
CA ALA A 174 -12.33 -5.31 18.78
C ALA A 174 -13.61 -4.81 18.08
N TYR A 175 -14.18 -5.63 17.21
CA TYR A 175 -15.48 -5.36 16.62
C TYR A 175 -16.57 -5.46 17.69
N GLY A 176 -17.25 -4.35 17.99
CA GLY A 176 -18.30 -4.29 18.99
C GLY A 176 -17.83 -4.74 20.37
N THR A 177 -18.49 -5.75 20.94
CA THR A 177 -18.14 -6.36 22.24
C THR A 177 -17.55 -7.76 22.09
N THR A 178 -17.04 -8.11 20.90
CA THR A 178 -16.47 -9.44 20.67
C THR A 178 -15.21 -9.66 21.50
N GLY A 179 -14.90 -10.91 21.84
CA GLY A 179 -13.79 -11.24 22.73
C GLY A 179 -14.17 -11.31 24.21
N ALA A 180 -15.41 -10.97 24.58
CA ALA A 180 -15.91 -11.10 25.95
C ALA A 180 -16.59 -12.45 26.21
N ASN A 181 -17.41 -12.93 25.27
CA ASN A 181 -18.15 -14.20 25.37
C ASN A 181 -18.11 -15.01 24.06
N ASP A 182 -17.33 -14.56 23.09
CA ASP A 182 -17.13 -15.13 21.76
C ASP A 182 -15.73 -14.75 21.26
N PHE A 183 -15.29 -15.35 20.15
CA PHE A 183 -13.98 -15.02 19.57
C PHE A 183 -13.93 -13.55 19.13
N ARG A 184 -12.92 -12.81 19.60
CA ARG A 184 -12.63 -11.45 19.16
C ARG A 184 -12.53 -11.39 17.63
N GLN A 185 -13.24 -10.42 17.07
CA GLN A 185 -13.16 -10.06 15.66
C GLN A 185 -12.54 -8.67 15.52
N GLN A 186 -11.95 -8.41 14.36
CA GLN A 186 -11.44 -7.10 13.97
C GLN A 186 -12.28 -6.57 12.82
N SER A 187 -12.39 -5.25 12.73
CA SER A 187 -13.22 -4.58 11.73
C SER A 187 -12.47 -4.37 10.42
N ASN A 188 -13.22 -4.34 9.33
CA ASN A 188 -12.88 -3.62 8.12
C ASN A 188 -13.71 -2.32 8.08
N LEU A 189 -13.03 -1.17 8.10
CA LEU A 189 -13.68 0.15 8.15
C LEU A 189 -14.05 0.69 6.76
N ILE A 190 -13.50 0.10 5.70
CA ILE A 190 -13.81 0.47 4.32
C ILE A 190 -14.57 -0.66 3.63
N THR A 191 -15.05 -0.41 2.41
CA THR A 191 -15.78 -1.45 1.67
C THR A 191 -14.83 -2.59 1.32
N SER A 192 -15.33 -3.82 1.19
CA SER A 192 -14.49 -4.92 0.67
C SER A 192 -14.35 -4.90 -0.85
N TRP A 193 -15.09 -4.04 -1.55
CA TRP A 193 -15.19 -4.08 -2.99
C TRP A 193 -14.00 -3.39 -3.64
N ILE A 194 -13.55 -3.91 -4.78
CA ILE A 194 -12.67 -3.13 -5.68
C ILE A 194 -13.59 -2.19 -6.45
N ASP A 195 -13.88 -1.04 -5.86
CA ASP A 195 -14.88 -0.08 -6.36
C ASP A 195 -14.41 1.37 -6.36
N ALA A 196 -13.10 1.59 -6.20
CA ALA A 196 -12.46 2.89 -6.15
C ALA A 196 -12.91 3.75 -4.94
N SER A 197 -13.37 3.14 -3.86
CA SER A 197 -13.56 3.80 -2.57
C SER A 197 -12.30 4.53 -2.09
N ASN A 198 -11.11 4.06 -2.47
CA ASN A 198 -9.85 4.75 -2.21
C ASN A 198 -9.67 6.08 -2.99
N VAL A 199 -10.45 6.29 -4.06
CA VAL A 199 -10.53 7.55 -4.84
C VAL A 199 -11.68 8.42 -4.34
N TYR A 200 -12.86 7.83 -4.11
CA TYR A 200 -14.11 8.57 -3.86
C TYR A 200 -14.48 8.73 -2.39
N GLY A 201 -13.94 7.87 -1.52
CA GLY A 201 -14.36 7.72 -0.13
C GLY A 201 -15.52 6.74 0.02
N ALA A 202 -15.67 6.21 1.23
CA ALA A 202 -16.72 5.23 1.56
C ALA A 202 -17.93 5.85 2.30
N ASN A 203 -17.99 7.19 2.39
CA ASN A 203 -19.11 7.93 2.99
C ASN A 203 -19.40 9.23 2.23
N SER A 204 -20.61 9.77 2.43
CA SER A 204 -21.07 10.96 1.71
C SER A 204 -20.32 12.23 2.07
N GLU A 205 -19.95 12.44 3.34
CA GLU A 205 -19.22 13.65 3.78
C GLU A 205 -17.88 13.80 3.03
N ARG A 206 -17.08 12.73 2.99
CA ARG A 206 -15.82 12.70 2.25
C ARG A 206 -16.04 12.83 0.75
N THR A 207 -17.00 12.09 0.19
CA THR A 207 -17.28 12.12 -1.25
C THR A 207 -17.70 13.51 -1.70
N ASP A 208 -18.62 14.14 -0.97
CA ASP A 208 -19.11 15.49 -1.26
C ASP A 208 -17.98 16.52 -1.09
N TRP A 209 -17.15 16.40 -0.04
CA TRP A 209 -16.01 17.29 0.13
C TRP A 209 -15.01 17.18 -1.02
N LEU A 210 -14.79 15.99 -1.59
CA LEU A 210 -13.87 15.78 -2.71
C LEU A 210 -14.41 16.28 -4.06
N ARG A 211 -15.71 16.58 -4.20
CA ARG A 211 -16.34 16.98 -5.45
C ARG A 211 -16.36 18.49 -5.67
N THR A 212 -16.32 18.90 -6.93
CA THR A 212 -16.55 20.31 -7.30
C THR A 212 -18.04 20.66 -7.36
N HIS A 213 -18.91 19.65 -7.44
CA HIS A 213 -20.34 19.76 -7.77
C HIS A 213 -20.60 20.57 -9.07
N SER A 214 -19.65 20.47 -10.00
CA SER A 214 -19.76 21.02 -11.34
C SER A 214 -19.22 20.03 -12.36
N GLN A 215 -20.04 19.68 -13.34
CA GLN A 215 -19.71 18.75 -14.44
C GLN A 215 -19.24 17.37 -13.94
N GLY A 216 -19.71 16.95 -12.77
CA GLY A 216 -19.38 15.69 -12.13
C GLY A 216 -17.92 15.56 -11.69
N LYS A 217 -17.14 16.65 -11.64
CA LYS A 217 -15.69 16.60 -11.41
C LYS A 217 -15.30 16.50 -9.94
N MET A 218 -14.11 15.97 -9.71
CA MET A 218 -13.40 15.96 -8.43
C MET A 218 -12.47 17.18 -8.33
N LYS A 219 -12.30 17.69 -7.10
CA LYS A 219 -11.40 18.81 -6.79
C LYS A 219 -9.96 18.43 -7.08
N MET A 220 -9.19 19.40 -7.57
CA MET A 220 -7.76 19.29 -7.83
C MET A 220 -7.07 20.58 -7.38
N SER A 221 -5.81 20.49 -6.96
CA SER A 221 -4.94 21.63 -6.68
C SER A 221 -4.05 21.97 -7.88
N ALA A 222 -3.17 22.96 -7.72
CA ALA A 222 -2.26 23.38 -8.79
C ALA A 222 -1.36 22.23 -9.27
N GLY A 223 -1.11 22.16 -10.58
CA GLY A 223 -0.38 21.06 -11.20
C GLY A 223 -1.20 19.79 -11.41
N ASP A 224 -2.53 19.90 -11.37
CA ASP A 224 -3.48 18.78 -11.45
C ASP A 224 -3.14 17.70 -10.43
N LEU A 225 -2.89 18.11 -9.19
CA LEU A 225 -2.64 17.22 -8.05
C LEU A 225 -3.90 17.10 -7.19
N LEU A 226 -3.91 16.14 -6.26
CA LEU A 226 -4.98 16.04 -5.26
C LEU A 226 -5.21 17.37 -4.52
N PRO A 227 -6.42 17.63 -4.01
CA PRO A 227 -6.67 18.81 -3.19
C PRO A 227 -5.94 18.70 -1.85
N TYR A 228 -5.44 19.82 -1.34
CA TYR A 228 -4.99 19.90 0.06
C TYR A 228 -6.19 20.01 1.00
N ASN A 229 -6.02 19.64 2.27
CA ASN A 229 -6.99 19.83 3.36
C ASN A 229 -7.21 21.32 3.74
N THR A 230 -7.40 22.19 2.75
CA THR A 230 -7.54 23.64 2.89
C THR A 230 -8.87 24.13 2.31
N LEU A 231 -9.33 25.31 2.73
CA LEU A 231 -10.66 25.84 2.35
C LEU A 231 -10.92 25.89 0.84
N THR A 232 -9.87 26.03 0.05
CA THR A 232 -9.95 26.09 -1.43
C THR A 232 -9.36 24.86 -2.11
N GLY A 233 -8.85 23.89 -1.36
CA GLY A 233 -8.04 22.79 -1.88
C GLY A 233 -6.62 23.18 -2.31
N ALA A 234 -6.26 24.47 -2.29
CA ALA A 234 -4.94 24.95 -2.66
C ALA A 234 -3.99 25.06 -1.47
N TYR A 235 -2.70 24.77 -1.67
CA TYR A 235 -1.68 24.80 -0.61
C TYR A 235 -1.61 26.15 0.13
N ASN A 236 -1.76 27.27 -0.58
CA ASN A 236 -1.63 28.61 0.01
C ASN A 236 -2.82 29.05 0.88
N SER A 237 -3.92 28.30 0.87
CA SER A 237 -5.10 28.57 1.70
C SER A 237 -4.91 28.10 3.14
N SER A 238 -5.72 28.61 4.07
CA SER A 238 -5.79 28.07 5.43
C SER A 238 -6.40 26.67 5.42
N ILE A 239 -6.02 25.85 6.41
CA ILE A 239 -6.61 24.53 6.64
C ILE A 239 -8.11 24.68 6.81
N ASP A 240 -8.86 23.78 6.20
CA ASP A 240 -10.31 23.68 6.33
C ASP A 240 -10.62 22.82 7.56
N PRO A 241 -11.32 23.36 8.57
CA PRO A 241 -11.72 22.58 9.75
C PRO A 241 -12.67 21.42 9.41
N ASP A 242 -13.35 21.48 8.27
CA ASP A 242 -14.27 20.46 7.79
C ASP A 242 -13.61 19.51 6.76
N ALA A 243 -12.30 19.63 6.52
CA ALA A 243 -11.59 18.70 5.64
C ALA A 243 -11.61 17.28 6.22
N PRO A 244 -11.81 16.25 5.38
CA PRO A 244 -11.69 14.87 5.80
C PRO A 244 -10.32 14.59 6.41
N SER A 245 -10.30 13.89 7.55
CA SER A 245 -9.06 13.56 8.25
C SER A 245 -8.18 12.61 7.41
N MET A 246 -6.87 12.82 7.48
CA MET A 246 -5.87 12.04 6.76
C MET A 246 -4.75 11.61 7.70
N ALA A 247 -4.19 10.42 7.51
CA ALA A 247 -2.96 10.02 8.19
C ALA A 247 -1.83 11.01 7.82
N GLY A 248 -1.12 11.51 8.83
CA GLY A 248 -0.08 12.53 8.66
C GLY A 248 -0.59 13.98 8.62
N ASP A 249 -1.88 14.25 8.85
CA ASP A 249 -2.43 15.62 8.92
C ASP A 249 -2.17 16.35 10.27
N GLY A 250 -1.48 15.69 11.21
CA GLY A 250 -1.21 16.26 12.54
C GLY A 250 -2.48 16.54 13.36
N GLY A 251 -3.56 15.78 13.16
CA GLY A 251 -4.86 16.06 13.73
C GLY A 251 -5.51 17.31 13.14
N GLY A 252 -5.35 17.52 11.83
CA GLY A 252 -5.85 18.69 11.11
C GLY A 252 -5.02 19.97 11.32
N THR A 253 -3.74 19.85 11.65
CA THR A 253 -2.83 21.01 11.86
C THR A 253 -1.73 21.11 10.80
N VAL A 254 -1.53 20.06 10.02
CA VAL A 254 -0.54 19.97 8.94
C VAL A 254 -1.26 19.91 7.60
N LYS A 255 -0.75 20.66 6.63
CA LYS A 255 -1.28 20.65 5.26
C LYS A 255 -0.85 19.36 4.55
N THR A 256 -1.81 18.59 4.07
CA THR A 256 -1.57 17.36 3.32
C THR A 256 -2.61 17.19 2.21
N PHE A 257 -2.36 16.26 1.29
CA PHE A 257 -3.32 15.88 0.25
C PHE A 257 -4.49 15.09 0.85
N VAL A 258 -5.68 15.26 0.28
CA VAL A 258 -6.89 14.54 0.67
C VAL A 258 -7.35 13.67 -0.50
N ALA A 259 -7.72 12.43 -0.20
CA ALA A 259 -8.27 11.45 -1.14
C ALA A 259 -9.41 10.65 -0.50
N GLY A 260 -9.92 9.64 -1.21
CA GLY A 260 -10.96 8.73 -0.72
C GLY A 260 -10.50 7.88 0.48
N ASP A 261 -9.29 7.33 0.43
CA ASP A 261 -8.68 6.61 1.55
C ASP A 261 -7.79 7.54 2.41
N VAL A 262 -7.81 7.32 3.73
CA VAL A 262 -7.12 8.17 4.72
C VAL A 262 -5.60 8.03 4.70
N ARG A 263 -5.05 6.98 4.07
CA ARG A 263 -3.61 6.68 3.99
C ARG A 263 -3.00 7.11 2.66
N ALA A 264 -3.73 7.80 1.78
CA ALA A 264 -3.25 8.17 0.45
C ALA A 264 -1.94 8.98 0.41
N ALA A 265 -1.60 9.67 1.50
CA ALA A 265 -0.38 10.46 1.66
C ALA A 265 0.78 9.67 2.30
N GLU A 266 0.62 8.37 2.56
CA GLU A 266 1.62 7.56 3.26
C GLU A 266 2.98 7.60 2.55
N GLN A 267 3.01 7.46 1.22
CA GLN A 267 4.23 7.57 0.43
C GLN A 267 3.97 8.12 -0.99
N PRO A 268 4.97 8.72 -1.67
CA PRO A 268 4.76 9.50 -2.89
C PRO A 268 4.21 8.72 -4.10
N GLY A 269 4.60 7.46 -4.28
CA GLY A 269 4.10 6.56 -5.32
C GLY A 269 2.62 6.23 -5.16
N LEU A 270 2.15 6.02 -3.93
CA LEU A 270 0.74 5.82 -3.63
C LEU A 270 -0.06 7.09 -3.94
N THR A 271 0.40 8.25 -3.46
CA THR A 271 -0.24 9.54 -3.77
C THR A 271 -0.30 9.80 -5.29
N ALA A 272 0.72 9.38 -6.04
CA ALA A 272 0.73 9.49 -7.50
C ALA A 272 -0.38 8.65 -8.16
N LEU A 273 -0.63 7.41 -7.70
CA LEU A 273 -1.74 6.59 -8.18
C LEU A 273 -3.12 7.18 -7.81
N HIS A 274 -3.30 7.70 -6.59
CA HIS A 274 -4.55 8.39 -6.23
C HIS A 274 -4.78 9.60 -7.14
N THR A 275 -3.75 10.41 -7.38
CA THR A 275 -3.83 11.56 -8.29
C THR A 275 -4.17 11.12 -9.71
N LEU A 276 -3.53 10.05 -10.21
CA LEU A 276 -3.76 9.49 -11.54
C LEU A 276 -5.23 9.15 -11.77
N PHE A 277 -5.88 8.48 -10.82
CA PHE A 277 -7.28 8.09 -10.97
C PHE A 277 -8.27 9.24 -10.78
N VAL A 278 -7.92 10.29 -10.03
CA VAL A 278 -8.71 11.53 -10.02
C VAL A 278 -8.61 12.27 -11.37
N ARG A 279 -7.42 12.29 -12.01
CA ARG A 279 -7.27 12.80 -13.38
C ARG A 279 -8.10 12.00 -14.37
N GLU A 280 -8.03 10.68 -14.33
CA GLU A 280 -8.81 9.81 -15.23
C GLU A 280 -10.31 10.02 -15.04
N HIS A 281 -10.79 10.15 -13.80
CA HIS A 281 -12.18 10.50 -13.51
C HIS A 281 -12.58 11.82 -14.19
N ASN A 282 -11.79 12.88 -14.00
CA ASN A 282 -12.09 14.19 -14.59
C ASN A 282 -12.05 14.16 -16.14
N ALA A 283 -11.14 13.38 -16.73
CA ALA A 283 -11.08 13.18 -18.18
C ALA A 283 -12.31 12.43 -18.71
N ILE A 284 -12.82 11.44 -17.96
CA ILE A 284 -14.08 10.76 -18.28
C ILE A 284 -15.26 11.72 -18.17
N CYS A 285 -15.32 12.55 -17.13
CA CYS A 285 -16.35 13.59 -17.00
C CYS A 285 -16.37 14.53 -18.21
N ASP A 286 -15.20 15.00 -18.65
CA ASP A 286 -15.08 15.84 -19.85
C ASP A 286 -15.59 15.14 -21.11
N ARG A 287 -15.28 13.85 -21.27
CA ARG A 287 -15.80 13.04 -22.38
C ARG A 287 -17.33 12.91 -22.32
N LEU A 288 -17.91 12.68 -21.15
CA LEU A 288 -19.36 12.55 -20.96
C LEU A 288 -20.09 13.88 -21.23
N VAL A 289 -19.52 15.01 -20.79
CA VAL A 289 -20.02 16.35 -21.13
C VAL A 289 -19.97 16.58 -22.64
N ALA A 290 -18.87 16.23 -23.31
CA ALA A 290 -18.73 16.34 -24.76
C ALA A 290 -19.73 15.44 -25.53
N GLN A 291 -20.19 14.34 -24.92
CA GLN A 291 -21.26 13.48 -25.44
C GLN A 291 -22.67 14.02 -25.17
N GLY A 292 -22.80 15.17 -24.50
CA GLY A 292 -24.06 15.87 -24.27
C GLY A 292 -24.70 15.63 -22.91
N MET A 293 -24.01 14.99 -21.95
CA MET A 293 -24.49 14.92 -20.58
C MET A 293 -24.36 16.29 -19.89
N LEU A 294 -25.38 16.69 -19.13
CA LEU A 294 -25.44 18.01 -18.48
C LEU A 294 -25.65 17.95 -16.96
N ASP A 295 -26.11 16.82 -16.44
CA ASP A 295 -26.42 16.65 -15.01
C ASP A 295 -25.17 16.25 -14.24
N ASP A 296 -24.79 17.05 -13.24
CA ASP A 296 -23.57 16.87 -12.43
C ASP A 296 -23.49 15.48 -11.79
N GLU A 297 -24.58 15.07 -11.13
CA GLU A 297 -24.64 13.82 -10.38
C GLU A 297 -24.57 12.61 -11.33
N ALA A 298 -25.32 12.64 -12.44
CA ALA A 298 -25.27 11.58 -13.43
C ALA A 298 -23.87 11.45 -14.06
N ILE A 299 -23.19 12.56 -14.36
CA ILE A 299 -21.81 12.53 -14.89
C ILE A 299 -20.86 11.93 -13.85
N PHE A 300 -20.94 12.38 -12.59
CA PHE A 300 -20.11 11.86 -11.50
C PHE A 300 -20.27 10.35 -11.33
N GLN A 301 -21.51 9.85 -11.28
CA GLN A 301 -21.76 8.42 -11.06
C GLN A 301 -21.32 7.54 -12.23
N GLU A 302 -21.52 7.98 -13.47
CA GLU A 302 -21.02 7.26 -14.66
C GLU A 302 -19.49 7.25 -14.70
N ALA A 303 -18.83 8.37 -14.39
CA ALA A 303 -17.37 8.43 -14.30
C ALA A 303 -16.81 7.57 -13.16
N ARG A 304 -17.42 7.62 -11.97
CA ARG A 304 -17.07 6.75 -10.82
C ARG A 304 -17.18 5.28 -11.17
N LYS A 305 -18.29 4.90 -11.82
CA LYS A 305 -18.54 3.54 -12.27
C LYS A 305 -17.46 3.04 -13.23
N GLU A 306 -17.08 3.87 -14.19
CA GLU A 306 -16.05 3.54 -15.16
C GLU A 306 -14.66 3.42 -14.54
N VAL A 307 -14.28 4.33 -13.63
CA VAL A 307 -13.01 4.25 -12.91
C VAL A 307 -12.91 2.98 -12.06
N GLY A 308 -13.97 2.64 -11.31
CA GLY A 308 -14.01 1.37 -10.57
C GLY A 308 -13.84 0.16 -11.50
N ALA A 309 -14.47 0.18 -12.67
CA ALA A 309 -14.32 -0.88 -13.66
C ALA A 309 -12.90 -0.95 -14.27
N LEU A 310 -12.23 0.19 -14.49
CA LEU A 310 -10.83 0.24 -14.94
C LEU A 310 -9.87 -0.34 -13.88
N ILE A 311 -10.05 0.02 -12.62
CA ILE A 311 -9.23 -0.52 -11.51
C ILE A 311 -9.43 -2.04 -11.39
N GLN A 312 -10.67 -2.53 -11.52
CA GLN A 312 -10.94 -3.97 -11.62
C GLN A 312 -10.23 -4.59 -12.84
N ALA A 313 -10.35 -3.99 -14.02
CA ALA A 313 -9.72 -4.52 -15.23
C ALA A 313 -8.20 -4.65 -15.08
N VAL A 314 -7.51 -3.60 -14.64
CA VAL A 314 -6.05 -3.61 -14.39
C VAL A 314 -5.69 -4.67 -13.34
N THR A 315 -6.42 -4.73 -12.23
CA THR A 315 -6.13 -5.68 -11.14
C THR A 315 -6.20 -7.13 -11.62
N TYR A 316 -7.28 -7.51 -12.31
CA TYR A 316 -7.52 -8.89 -12.71
C TYR A 316 -6.79 -9.32 -14.00
N GLN A 317 -6.46 -8.38 -14.89
CA GLN A 317 -5.84 -8.69 -16.18
C GLN A 317 -4.32 -8.48 -16.19
N GLU A 318 -3.78 -7.63 -15.32
CA GLU A 318 -2.38 -7.23 -15.36
C GLU A 318 -1.67 -7.55 -14.04
N PHE A 319 -2.13 -6.95 -12.92
CA PHE A 319 -1.47 -7.08 -11.62
C PHE A 319 -1.43 -8.52 -11.07
N LEU A 320 -2.59 -9.20 -11.00
CA LEU A 320 -2.65 -10.58 -10.47
C LEU A 320 -1.82 -11.54 -11.34
N PRO A 321 -1.93 -11.55 -12.69
CA PRO A 321 -1.06 -12.36 -13.54
C PRO A 321 0.43 -12.06 -13.40
N ALA A 322 0.84 -10.80 -13.19
CA ALA A 322 2.26 -10.45 -12.99
C ALA A 322 2.85 -11.15 -11.75
N LEU A 323 2.08 -11.29 -10.67
CA LEU A 323 2.47 -12.09 -9.48
C LEU A 323 2.40 -13.62 -9.71
N GLY A 324 1.93 -14.06 -10.88
CA GLY A 324 1.62 -15.47 -11.18
C GLY A 324 0.30 -15.95 -10.57
N VAL A 325 -0.56 -15.04 -10.10
CA VAL A 325 -1.90 -15.36 -9.56
C VAL A 325 -2.90 -15.48 -10.71
N ASN A 326 -2.97 -16.67 -11.28
CA ASN A 326 -3.91 -16.98 -12.36
C ASN A 326 -5.23 -17.49 -11.80
N LEU A 327 -6.31 -16.70 -11.95
CA LEU A 327 -7.66 -17.10 -11.54
C LEU A 327 -8.36 -17.92 -12.63
N PRO A 328 -9.25 -18.86 -12.27
CA PRO A 328 -10.15 -19.47 -13.23
C PRO A 328 -10.97 -18.40 -13.96
N GLY A 329 -11.35 -18.66 -15.21
CA GLY A 329 -12.18 -17.75 -15.99
C GLY A 329 -13.48 -17.34 -15.27
N PRO A 330 -14.02 -16.15 -15.57
CA PRO A 330 -15.19 -15.61 -14.90
C PRO A 330 -16.41 -16.55 -15.07
N LYS A 331 -17.14 -16.79 -13.98
CA LYS A 331 -18.32 -17.68 -13.97
C LYS A 331 -19.66 -16.93 -13.91
N GLY A 332 -19.62 -15.61 -13.83
CA GLY A 332 -20.80 -14.78 -13.54
C GLY A 332 -20.90 -14.44 -12.06
N TYR A 333 -21.75 -13.45 -11.76
CA TYR A 333 -22.12 -13.08 -10.40
C TYR A 333 -22.86 -14.23 -9.70
N ASN A 334 -22.51 -14.48 -8.44
CA ASN A 334 -23.15 -15.47 -7.57
C ASN A 334 -23.43 -14.86 -6.18
N ASP A 335 -24.72 -14.68 -5.88
CA ASP A 335 -25.22 -14.08 -4.64
C ASP A 335 -25.00 -14.92 -3.38
N LYS A 336 -24.46 -16.14 -3.51
CA LYS A 336 -24.08 -17.03 -2.40
C LYS A 336 -22.60 -16.95 -2.03
N ILE A 337 -21.79 -16.21 -2.80
CA ILE A 337 -20.37 -16.01 -2.50
C ILE A 337 -20.24 -14.80 -1.59
N GLN A 338 -19.67 -15.02 -0.39
CA GLN A 338 -19.35 -13.95 0.54
C GLN A 338 -18.05 -13.26 0.11
N PRO A 339 -18.08 -11.95 -0.17
CA PRO A 339 -16.97 -11.16 -0.71
C PRO A 339 -16.05 -10.62 0.40
N ASP A 340 -16.53 -10.57 1.64
CA ASP A 340 -15.87 -9.95 2.78
C ASP A 340 -14.39 -10.34 2.87
N ILE A 341 -13.54 -9.36 3.20
CA ILE A 341 -12.11 -9.60 3.30
C ILE A 341 -11.80 -10.61 4.41
N MET A 342 -11.09 -11.67 4.05
CA MET A 342 -10.66 -12.68 5.01
C MET A 342 -9.63 -12.08 5.97
N ASN A 343 -9.77 -12.34 7.27
CA ASN A 343 -8.85 -11.82 8.28
C ASN A 343 -7.39 -12.26 8.01
N LEU A 344 -7.17 -13.53 7.65
CA LEU A 344 -5.82 -14.00 7.26
C LEU A 344 -5.29 -13.39 5.96
N PHE A 345 -6.16 -12.82 5.12
CA PHE A 345 -5.75 -12.14 3.89
C PHE A 345 -5.20 -10.76 4.24
N ALA A 346 -6.01 -9.92 4.88
CA ALA A 346 -5.64 -8.55 5.29
C ALA A 346 -4.44 -8.55 6.27
N THR A 347 -4.45 -9.48 7.22
CA THR A 347 -3.49 -9.44 8.34
C THR A 347 -2.17 -10.16 8.05
N ALA A 348 -2.12 -11.05 7.05
CA ALA A 348 -0.90 -11.77 6.71
C ALA A 348 -0.66 -11.85 5.20
N ALA A 349 -1.55 -12.48 4.43
CA ALA A 349 -1.24 -12.83 3.05
C ALA A 349 -0.99 -11.61 2.14
N TYR A 350 -1.82 -10.57 2.23
CA TYR A 350 -1.70 -9.38 1.39
C TYR A 350 -0.63 -8.39 1.86
N ARG A 351 0.04 -8.68 2.98
CA ARG A 351 1.24 -7.98 3.46
C ARG A 351 2.52 -8.43 2.79
N LEU A 352 2.45 -9.28 1.76
CA LEU A 352 3.59 -9.67 0.95
C LEU A 352 4.29 -8.46 0.33
N GLY A 353 3.54 -7.38 0.03
CA GLY A 353 4.06 -6.16 -0.60
C GLY A 353 5.22 -5.53 0.19
N HIS A 354 5.24 -5.67 1.52
CA HIS A 354 6.29 -5.11 2.37
C HIS A 354 7.70 -5.65 2.06
N THR A 355 7.79 -6.85 1.48
CA THR A 355 9.05 -7.52 1.13
C THR A 355 9.59 -7.06 -0.23
N MET A 356 8.70 -6.52 -1.06
CA MET A 356 9.00 -6.06 -2.41
C MET A 356 9.57 -4.64 -2.44
N VAL A 357 9.45 -3.90 -1.34
CA VAL A 357 9.77 -2.47 -1.28
C VAL A 357 11.27 -2.24 -1.37
N THR A 358 11.66 -1.33 -2.26
CA THR A 358 13.03 -0.84 -2.41
C THR A 358 13.33 0.27 -1.38
N PRO A 359 14.60 0.47 -0.97
CA PRO A 359 14.96 1.50 0.01
C PRO A 359 14.78 2.95 -0.51
N GLU A 360 14.56 3.08 -1.81
CA GLU A 360 14.43 4.33 -2.53
C GLU A 360 13.41 4.23 -3.66
N LEU A 361 12.80 5.37 -3.99
CA LEU A 361 11.96 5.57 -5.17
C LEU A 361 12.75 6.31 -6.23
N LEU A 362 12.78 5.80 -7.45
CA LEU A 362 13.40 6.50 -8.57
C LEU A 362 12.47 7.61 -9.08
N LEU A 363 13.07 8.72 -9.52
CA LEU A 363 12.41 9.77 -10.30
C LEU A 363 13.02 9.78 -11.70
N ARG A 364 12.22 9.46 -12.71
CA ARG A 364 12.68 9.29 -14.09
C ARG A 364 11.77 10.02 -15.07
N ASP A 365 12.32 10.56 -16.16
CA ASP A 365 11.51 11.00 -17.29
C ASP A 365 11.11 9.82 -18.19
N ASP A 366 10.39 10.09 -19.29
CA ASP A 366 9.93 9.09 -20.26
C ASP A 366 11.05 8.46 -21.12
N ARG A 367 12.31 8.86 -20.90
CA ARG A 367 13.52 8.30 -21.52
C ARG A 367 14.44 7.66 -20.48
N CYS A 368 13.94 7.42 -19.27
CA CYS A 368 14.70 6.93 -18.13
C CYS A 368 15.90 7.82 -17.72
N LYS A 369 15.86 9.12 -18.01
CA LYS A 369 16.82 10.07 -17.44
C LYS A 369 16.34 10.52 -16.07
N GLU A 370 17.29 10.83 -15.18
CA GLU A 370 16.96 11.34 -13.85
C GLU A 370 16.15 12.64 -13.95
N SER A 371 15.06 12.71 -13.19
CA SER A 371 14.23 13.90 -13.09
C SER A 371 14.27 14.45 -11.66
N GLY A 372 14.27 15.77 -11.52
CA GLY A 372 14.36 16.42 -10.21
C GLY A 372 15.61 15.99 -9.43
N GLN A 373 15.43 15.53 -8.20
CA GLN A 373 16.54 14.99 -7.38
C GLN A 373 16.98 13.56 -7.77
N GLY A 374 16.36 12.95 -8.79
CA GLY A 374 16.68 11.62 -9.31
C GLY A 374 16.21 10.46 -8.43
N ILE A 375 16.32 10.58 -7.12
CA ILE A 375 16.00 9.52 -6.15
C ILE A 375 15.36 10.14 -4.90
N VAL A 376 14.39 9.43 -4.31
CA VAL A 376 13.80 9.74 -3.00
C VAL A 376 14.07 8.59 -2.05
N ASN A 377 14.73 8.84 -0.91
CA ASN A 377 14.86 7.82 0.13
C ASN A 377 13.47 7.54 0.76
N LEU A 378 13.13 6.27 0.97
CA LEU A 378 11.81 5.87 1.43
C LEU A 378 11.41 6.54 2.76
N VAL A 379 12.31 6.60 3.74
CA VAL A 379 12.03 7.21 5.06
C VAL A 379 11.67 8.69 4.92
N SER A 380 12.37 9.42 4.04
CA SER A 380 12.09 10.84 3.77
C SER A 380 10.81 11.10 2.97
N GLY A 381 10.29 10.06 2.31
CA GLY A 381 9.07 10.11 1.52
C GLY A 381 7.81 9.94 2.35
N PHE A 382 7.89 9.32 3.53
CA PHE A 382 6.71 9.04 4.33
C PHE A 382 5.98 10.32 4.77
N PHE A 383 4.67 10.39 4.51
CA PHE A 383 3.80 11.53 4.86
C PHE A 383 4.32 12.88 4.39
N ASN A 384 5.10 12.91 3.29
CA ASN A 384 5.73 14.11 2.77
C ASN A 384 5.10 14.55 1.43
N PRO A 385 4.04 15.38 1.45
CA PRO A 385 3.36 15.80 0.23
C PRO A 385 4.25 16.66 -0.68
N GLN A 386 5.36 17.20 -0.17
CA GLN A 386 6.26 18.04 -0.96
C GLN A 386 7.00 17.28 -2.06
N ILE A 387 7.21 15.97 -1.89
CA ILE A 387 7.84 15.14 -2.92
C ILE A 387 6.98 15.15 -4.19
N VAL A 388 5.67 14.94 -4.05
CA VAL A 388 4.73 14.92 -5.17
C VAL A 388 4.49 16.32 -5.72
N SER A 389 4.33 17.34 -4.86
CA SER A 389 4.10 18.72 -5.34
C SER A 389 5.28 19.29 -6.12
N ASN A 390 6.50 18.90 -5.78
CA ASN A 390 7.71 19.42 -6.44
C ASN A 390 8.06 18.67 -7.73
N ASN A 391 7.68 17.40 -7.86
CA ASN A 391 8.09 16.55 -8.98
C ASN A 391 6.92 16.18 -9.91
N GLY A 392 5.68 16.44 -9.51
CA GLY A 392 4.50 15.90 -10.19
C GLY A 392 4.41 14.38 -10.07
N ILE A 393 3.45 13.79 -10.78
CA ILE A 393 3.23 12.33 -10.75
C ILE A 393 3.97 11.60 -11.87
N ASP A 394 4.25 12.30 -12.98
CA ASP A 394 4.88 11.74 -14.17
C ASP A 394 6.22 11.08 -13.85
N ALA A 395 7.10 11.82 -13.16
CA ALA A 395 8.44 11.33 -12.84
C ALA A 395 8.44 10.16 -11.85
N ILE A 396 7.46 10.15 -10.95
CA ILE A 396 7.26 9.10 -9.94
C ILE A 396 6.76 7.84 -10.62
N LEU A 397 5.70 7.93 -11.43
CA LEU A 397 5.11 6.77 -12.12
C LEU A 397 6.09 6.13 -13.10
N GLN A 398 6.86 6.94 -13.84
CA GLN A 398 7.94 6.44 -14.71
C GLN A 398 9.04 5.77 -13.90
N GLY A 399 9.49 6.39 -12.81
CA GLY A 399 10.49 5.80 -11.92
C GLY A 399 10.05 4.44 -11.36
N LEU A 400 8.79 4.32 -10.93
CA LEU A 400 8.23 3.06 -10.46
C LEU A 400 8.15 1.99 -11.57
N ALA A 401 7.89 2.39 -12.81
CA ALA A 401 7.86 1.47 -13.96
C ALA A 401 9.27 1.01 -14.39
N PHE A 402 10.30 1.84 -14.26
CA PHE A 402 11.68 1.48 -14.58
C PHE A 402 12.39 0.72 -13.46
N GLN A 403 12.03 0.97 -12.20
CA GLN A 403 12.67 0.35 -11.06
C GLN A 403 12.18 -1.10 -10.91
N THR A 404 13.12 -2.05 -10.87
CA THR A 404 12.81 -3.42 -10.46
C THR A 404 12.58 -3.46 -8.95
N GLN A 405 11.46 -4.03 -8.53
CA GLN A 405 11.17 -4.22 -7.11
C GLN A 405 12.07 -5.31 -6.50
N TYR A 406 12.08 -5.40 -5.17
CA TYR A 406 12.68 -6.55 -4.48
C TYR A 406 11.79 -7.79 -4.57
N GLU A 407 12.43 -8.90 -4.25
CA GLU A 407 11.89 -10.23 -4.38
C GLU A 407 10.79 -10.53 -3.32
N VAL A 408 9.87 -11.43 -3.64
CA VAL A 408 8.92 -11.92 -2.63
C VAL A 408 9.58 -13.02 -1.82
N ASP A 409 10.07 -12.65 -0.64
CA ASP A 409 10.81 -13.51 0.28
C ASP A 409 10.64 -12.96 1.73
N PRO A 410 11.25 -13.52 2.79
CA PRO A 410 11.01 -13.03 4.14
C PRO A 410 11.80 -11.74 4.48
N PHE A 411 12.66 -11.24 3.58
CA PHE A 411 13.60 -10.16 3.87
C PHE A 411 12.95 -8.78 3.70
N LEU A 412 13.33 -7.85 4.59
CA LEU A 412 12.91 -6.45 4.53
C LEU A 412 14.12 -5.54 4.61
N VAL A 413 14.04 -4.42 3.88
CA VAL A 413 14.98 -3.31 3.95
C VAL A 413 14.95 -2.63 5.33
N ASP A 414 16.08 -2.06 5.75
CA ASP A 414 16.21 -1.39 7.04
C ASP A 414 15.24 -0.22 7.22
N GLU A 415 14.87 0.45 6.12
CA GLU A 415 13.86 1.52 6.08
C GLU A 415 12.51 1.08 6.67
N LEU A 416 12.13 -0.19 6.49
CA LEU A 416 10.90 -0.77 7.03
C LEU A 416 11.14 -1.61 8.29
N ARG A 417 12.31 -2.24 8.38
CA ARG A 417 12.64 -3.19 9.43
C ARG A 417 13.18 -2.54 10.72
N ASN A 418 13.80 -1.38 10.61
CA ASN A 418 14.46 -0.71 11.74
C ASN A 418 14.11 0.78 11.85
N LEU A 419 13.67 1.40 10.75
CA LEU A 419 13.46 2.84 10.64
C LEU A 419 12.02 3.22 10.30
N LEU A 420 11.07 2.29 10.38
CA LEU A 420 9.68 2.55 9.98
C LEU A 420 9.11 3.73 10.79
N PHE A 421 8.75 4.80 10.09
CA PHE A 421 8.27 6.06 10.68
C PHE A 421 9.20 6.69 11.74
N GLY A 422 10.48 6.31 11.75
CA GLY A 422 11.48 6.96 12.58
C GLY A 422 11.73 8.40 12.13
N ASP A 423 12.08 9.28 13.06
CA ASP A 423 12.54 10.63 12.76
C ASP A 423 14.07 10.68 12.98
N PRO A 424 14.89 10.63 11.91
CA PRO A 424 16.35 10.66 12.03
C PRO A 424 16.88 11.96 12.66
N SER A 425 16.05 13.01 12.72
CA SER A 425 16.39 14.32 13.27
C SER A 425 15.88 14.56 14.70
N GLY A 426 15.07 13.62 15.22
CA GLY A 426 14.38 13.73 16.51
C GLY A 426 14.96 12.85 17.63
N VAL A 427 14.28 12.86 18.78
CA VAL A 427 14.67 12.10 19.98
C VAL A 427 14.48 10.58 19.79
N ASN A 428 13.60 10.19 18.86
CA ASN A 428 13.34 8.80 18.47
C ASN A 428 13.98 8.51 17.10
N ALA A 429 15.31 8.52 17.05
CA ALA A 429 16.09 8.25 15.84
C ALA A 429 15.89 6.84 15.26
N ILE A 430 15.31 5.92 16.03
CA ILE A 430 14.96 4.55 15.64
C ILE A 430 13.45 4.48 15.49
N GLY A 431 12.99 3.90 14.38
CA GLY A 431 11.57 3.78 14.05
C GLY A 431 10.93 2.54 14.69
N LEU A 432 10.12 1.82 13.93
CA LEU A 432 9.57 0.51 14.29
C LEU A 432 10.15 -0.59 13.38
N ASP A 433 9.81 -1.84 13.70
CA ASP A 433 10.13 -3.00 12.86
C ASP A 433 8.85 -3.57 12.24
N LEU A 434 8.67 -3.36 10.93
CA LEU A 434 7.48 -3.80 10.20
C LEU A 434 7.32 -5.33 10.19
N ALA A 435 8.39 -6.11 10.13
CA ALA A 435 8.30 -7.57 10.19
C ALA A 435 7.80 -8.02 11.56
N SER A 436 8.34 -7.43 12.64
CA SER A 436 7.87 -7.68 14.00
C SER A 436 6.41 -7.28 14.19
N LEU A 437 5.99 -6.14 13.65
CA LEU A 437 4.59 -5.69 13.68
C LEU A 437 3.65 -6.63 12.91
N ASN A 438 4.06 -7.16 11.75
CA ASN A 438 3.25 -8.12 10.97
C ASN A 438 3.04 -9.42 11.74
N ILE A 439 4.10 -9.96 12.35
CA ILE A 439 4.02 -11.17 13.19
C ILE A 439 3.10 -10.91 14.40
N GLN A 440 3.34 -9.83 15.13
CA GLN A 440 2.57 -9.49 16.34
C GLN A 440 1.10 -9.22 16.01
N ARG A 441 0.80 -8.56 14.88
CA ARG A 441 -0.57 -8.33 14.40
C ARG A 441 -1.27 -9.63 14.04
N GLY A 442 -0.56 -10.60 13.43
CA GLY A 442 -1.10 -11.94 13.20
C GLY A 442 -1.47 -12.66 14.50
N ARG A 443 -0.64 -12.52 15.55
CA ARG A 443 -0.92 -13.06 16.89
C ARG A 443 -2.11 -12.36 17.55
N ASP A 444 -2.16 -11.03 17.47
CA ASP A 444 -3.27 -10.18 17.96
C ASP A 444 -4.61 -10.54 17.36
N HIS A 445 -4.63 -10.83 16.06
CA HIS A 445 -5.82 -11.21 15.33
C HIS A 445 -6.17 -12.68 15.49
N GLY A 446 -5.42 -13.46 16.26
CA GLY A 446 -5.75 -14.87 16.47
C GLY A 446 -5.61 -15.70 15.19
N LEU A 447 -4.65 -15.38 14.33
CA LEU A 447 -4.43 -16.16 13.11
C LEU A 447 -3.92 -17.57 13.45
N PRO A 448 -4.43 -18.63 12.78
CA PRO A 448 -3.87 -19.96 12.88
C PRO A 448 -2.38 -19.99 12.48
N ASP A 449 -1.66 -21.00 12.96
CA ASP A 449 -0.30 -21.27 12.50
C ASP A 449 -0.26 -21.56 10.99
N TYR A 450 0.91 -21.35 10.41
CA TYR A 450 1.17 -21.58 9.00
C TYR A 450 0.79 -22.99 8.54
N ASN A 451 1.09 -24.04 9.30
CA ASN A 451 0.88 -25.41 8.84
C ASN A 451 -0.61 -25.80 8.80
N THR A 452 -1.39 -25.25 9.73
CA THR A 452 -2.86 -25.32 9.72
C THR A 452 -3.43 -24.64 8.48
N VAL A 453 -2.97 -23.43 8.14
CA VAL A 453 -3.42 -22.71 6.93
C VAL A 453 -2.96 -23.43 5.66
N ARG A 454 -1.68 -23.84 5.58
CA ARG A 454 -1.13 -24.62 4.47
C ARG A 454 -1.97 -25.86 4.19
N ASN A 455 -2.36 -26.60 5.23
CA ASN A 455 -3.21 -27.77 5.08
C ASN A 455 -4.61 -27.41 4.53
N ALA A 456 -5.23 -26.35 5.06
CA ALA A 456 -6.56 -25.93 4.63
C ALA A 456 -6.60 -25.48 3.15
N TYR A 457 -5.55 -24.80 2.69
CA TYR A 457 -5.52 -24.24 1.33
C TYR A 457 -4.86 -25.16 0.30
N THR A 458 -3.94 -26.05 0.70
CA THR A 458 -3.19 -26.91 -0.23
C THR A 458 -3.47 -28.40 -0.08
N GLY A 459 -4.19 -28.80 0.98
CA GLY A 459 -4.46 -30.19 1.35
C GLY A 459 -3.26 -30.94 1.92
N ARG A 460 -2.17 -30.26 2.26
CA ARG A 460 -0.92 -30.89 2.74
C ARG A 460 -0.28 -30.09 3.87
N LYS A 461 0.01 -30.75 4.98
CA LYS A 461 0.92 -30.24 6.01
C LYS A 461 2.39 -30.41 5.60
N ALA A 462 3.22 -29.45 5.98
CA ALA A 462 4.66 -29.68 6.11
C ALA A 462 4.90 -30.59 7.32
N LYS A 463 5.76 -31.60 7.17
CA LYS A 463 6.19 -32.49 8.26
C LYS A 463 7.57 -32.13 8.78
N ASP A 464 8.35 -31.45 7.96
CA ASP A 464 9.72 -31.03 8.24
C ASP A 464 10.05 -29.75 7.45
N TRP A 465 11.13 -29.08 7.82
CA TRP A 465 11.53 -27.78 7.27
C TRP A 465 11.79 -27.82 5.75
N GLN A 466 12.29 -28.95 5.22
CA GLN A 466 12.48 -29.12 3.78
C GLN A 466 11.17 -29.21 2.98
N ASP A 467 10.03 -29.48 3.62
CA ASP A 467 8.74 -29.47 2.93
C ASP A 467 8.25 -28.03 2.65
N ILE A 468 8.86 -27.05 3.34
CA ILE A 468 8.53 -25.62 3.23
C ILE A 468 9.46 -24.95 2.22
N THR A 469 10.78 -25.13 2.38
CA THR A 469 11.80 -24.48 1.56
C THR A 469 13.02 -25.36 1.31
N ARG A 470 13.63 -25.23 0.13
CA ARG A 470 14.93 -25.85 -0.19
C ARG A 470 16.12 -25.02 0.29
N ASP A 471 15.91 -23.76 0.67
CA ASP A 471 16.97 -22.89 1.16
C ASP A 471 17.41 -23.31 2.56
N ARG A 472 18.65 -23.82 2.67
CA ARG A 472 19.21 -24.28 3.96
C ARG A 472 19.41 -23.15 4.96
N THR A 473 19.63 -21.92 4.52
CA THR A 473 19.74 -20.74 5.39
C THR A 473 18.39 -20.46 6.05
N LEU A 474 17.32 -20.45 5.26
CA LEU A 474 15.96 -20.27 5.78
C LEU A 474 15.54 -21.44 6.69
N GLN A 475 15.86 -22.69 6.31
CA GLN A 475 15.61 -23.84 7.20
C GLN A 475 16.31 -23.71 8.55
N ASN A 476 17.58 -23.26 8.56
CA ASN A 476 18.32 -23.09 9.80
C ASN A 476 17.77 -21.93 10.65
N GLY A 477 17.39 -20.81 10.02
CA GLY A 477 16.72 -19.71 10.72
C GLY A 477 15.38 -20.12 11.32
N LEU A 478 14.59 -20.92 10.59
CA LEU A 478 13.33 -21.47 11.09
C LEU A 478 13.57 -22.41 12.28
N LYS A 479 14.53 -23.34 12.19
CA LYS A 479 14.92 -24.24 13.29
C LYS A 479 15.43 -23.50 14.52
N ALA A 480 16.12 -22.38 14.32
CA ALA A 480 16.63 -21.57 15.41
C ALA A 480 15.50 -20.88 16.18
N MET A 481 14.41 -20.50 15.49
CA MET A 481 13.30 -19.77 16.08
C MET A 481 12.18 -20.70 16.56
N TYR A 482 11.72 -21.63 15.74
CA TYR A 482 10.54 -22.44 16.03
C TYR A 482 10.92 -23.86 16.44
N ALA A 483 10.27 -24.36 17.50
CA ALA A 483 10.48 -25.73 17.97
C ALA A 483 9.89 -26.77 17.00
N SER A 484 8.77 -26.45 16.36
CA SER A 484 8.10 -27.28 15.36
C SER A 484 7.65 -26.47 14.14
N VAL A 485 7.47 -27.16 13.01
CA VAL A 485 6.83 -26.60 11.81
C VAL A 485 5.37 -26.19 12.04
N ASP A 486 4.73 -26.73 13.10
CA ASP A 486 3.38 -26.38 13.52
C ASP A 486 3.30 -25.07 14.34
N ASP A 487 4.46 -24.47 14.67
CA ASP A 487 4.51 -23.24 15.49
C ASP A 487 4.73 -21.97 14.66
N ILE A 488 4.94 -22.09 13.35
CA ILE A 488 5.36 -20.98 12.49
C ILE A 488 4.21 -19.95 12.37
N ASP A 489 4.51 -18.67 12.63
CA ASP A 489 3.57 -17.58 12.40
C ASP A 489 3.21 -17.48 10.92
N LEU A 490 1.92 -17.27 10.62
CA LEU A 490 1.41 -17.38 9.25
C LEU A 490 2.19 -16.51 8.25
N TRP A 491 2.41 -15.23 8.55
CA TRP A 491 3.12 -14.30 7.66
C TRP A 491 4.53 -14.79 7.32
N VAL A 492 5.28 -15.29 8.30
CA VAL A 492 6.63 -15.86 8.09
C VAL A 492 6.55 -17.08 7.19
N GLY A 493 5.66 -18.02 7.53
CA GLY A 493 5.50 -19.28 6.79
C GLY A 493 5.13 -19.09 5.32
N LEU A 494 4.30 -18.07 5.03
CA LEU A 494 3.91 -17.74 3.64
C LEU A 494 5.09 -17.22 2.80
N LEU A 495 6.04 -16.50 3.41
CA LEU A 495 7.15 -15.84 2.71
C LEU A 495 8.39 -16.73 2.56
N VAL A 496 8.56 -17.73 3.44
CA VAL A 496 9.66 -18.70 3.33
C VAL A 496 9.36 -19.84 2.35
N GLU A 497 8.11 -20.01 1.91
CA GLU A 497 7.75 -21.09 0.98
C GLU A 497 8.50 -20.99 -0.35
N ASP A 498 8.96 -22.15 -0.84
CA ASP A 498 9.49 -22.24 -2.20
C ASP A 498 8.46 -21.77 -3.24
N LYS A 499 8.91 -20.87 -4.11
CA LYS A 499 8.09 -20.29 -5.18
C LYS A 499 7.61 -21.36 -6.16
N GLN A 500 6.37 -21.20 -6.62
CA GLN A 500 5.82 -22.04 -7.69
C GLN A 500 6.45 -21.70 -9.04
N GLN A 501 6.51 -22.67 -9.95
CA GLN A 501 7.00 -22.44 -11.30
C GLN A 501 6.18 -21.33 -12.00
N GLY A 502 6.86 -20.28 -12.48
CA GLY A 502 6.21 -19.15 -13.15
C GLY A 502 5.43 -18.21 -12.23
N SER A 503 5.72 -18.21 -10.92
CA SER A 503 5.14 -17.28 -9.96
C SER A 503 6.20 -16.81 -8.98
N SER A 504 6.07 -15.57 -8.50
CA SER A 504 6.89 -15.06 -7.41
C SER A 504 6.45 -15.59 -6.04
N LEU A 505 5.38 -16.41 -5.97
CA LEU A 505 4.71 -16.77 -4.73
C LEU A 505 4.86 -18.26 -4.38
N GLY A 506 4.94 -18.54 -3.09
CA GLY A 506 4.69 -19.87 -2.53
C GLY A 506 3.26 -20.35 -2.80
N LYS A 507 3.04 -21.67 -2.74
CA LYS A 507 1.75 -22.29 -3.07
C LYS A 507 0.63 -21.81 -2.14
N THR A 508 0.87 -21.75 -0.84
CA THR A 508 -0.17 -21.40 0.13
C THR A 508 -0.61 -19.96 -0.03
N LEU A 509 0.37 -19.05 -0.19
CA LEU A 509 0.11 -17.64 -0.44
C LEU A 509 -0.70 -17.47 -1.73
N GLN A 510 -0.30 -18.13 -2.81
CA GLN A 510 -1.01 -18.08 -4.08
C GLN A 510 -2.47 -18.56 -3.96
N GLU A 511 -2.74 -19.64 -3.23
CA GLU A 511 -4.10 -20.15 -3.03
C GLU A 511 -4.98 -19.24 -2.16
N ILE A 512 -4.40 -18.55 -1.16
CA ILE A 512 -5.11 -17.53 -0.37
C ILE A 512 -5.53 -16.36 -1.26
N LEU A 513 -4.59 -15.82 -2.05
CA LEU A 513 -4.89 -14.72 -2.98
C LEU A 513 -5.94 -15.13 -4.02
N LYS A 514 -5.79 -16.31 -4.62
CA LYS A 514 -6.79 -16.86 -5.56
C LYS A 514 -8.18 -16.90 -4.94
N LYS A 515 -8.29 -17.37 -3.69
CA LYS A 515 -9.57 -17.45 -3.00
C LYS A 515 -10.18 -16.06 -2.76
N GLN A 516 -9.43 -15.11 -2.19
CA GLN A 516 -9.95 -13.77 -1.90
C GLN A 516 -10.39 -13.06 -3.19
N PHE A 517 -9.52 -12.98 -4.19
CA PHE A 517 -9.84 -12.28 -5.43
C PHE A 517 -10.93 -12.99 -6.24
N THR A 518 -11.04 -14.32 -6.19
CA THR A 518 -12.20 -15.00 -6.79
C THR A 518 -13.49 -14.62 -6.09
N ASN A 519 -13.49 -14.54 -4.75
CA ASN A 519 -14.66 -14.13 -3.98
C ASN A 519 -15.06 -12.68 -4.28
N LEU A 520 -14.09 -11.77 -4.32
CA LEU A 520 -14.30 -10.36 -4.67
C LEU A 520 -14.89 -10.21 -6.08
N ARG A 521 -14.42 -10.99 -7.05
CA ARG A 521 -14.94 -10.97 -8.41
C ARG A 521 -16.33 -11.55 -8.53
N ASP A 522 -16.51 -12.79 -8.06
CA ASP A 522 -17.72 -13.58 -8.33
C ASP A 522 -18.85 -13.24 -7.34
N GLY A 523 -18.55 -12.62 -6.19
CA GLY A 523 -19.53 -12.08 -5.24
C GLY A 523 -19.95 -10.63 -5.52
N ASP A 524 -19.34 -9.94 -6.49
CA ASP A 524 -19.63 -8.54 -6.81
C ASP A 524 -20.62 -8.41 -7.98
N ARG A 525 -21.83 -7.92 -7.69
CA ARG A 525 -22.89 -7.70 -8.69
C ARG A 525 -22.51 -6.63 -9.71
N TYR A 526 -21.60 -5.74 -9.35
CA TYR A 526 -21.14 -4.62 -10.17
C TYR A 526 -19.72 -4.87 -10.73
N PHE A 527 -19.18 -6.09 -10.62
CA PHE A 527 -17.93 -6.43 -11.30
C PHE A 527 -18.09 -6.15 -12.79
N TYR A 528 -17.12 -5.47 -13.42
CA TYR A 528 -17.34 -4.86 -14.73
C TYR A 528 -17.80 -5.83 -15.83
N LYS A 529 -17.41 -7.11 -15.75
CA LYS A 529 -17.87 -8.15 -16.69
C LYS A 529 -19.32 -8.61 -16.45
N TYR A 530 -19.84 -8.43 -15.24
CA TYR A 530 -21.16 -8.91 -14.81
C TYR A 530 -22.19 -7.79 -14.65
N ASP A 531 -21.73 -6.53 -14.55
CA ASP A 531 -22.62 -5.40 -14.37
C ASP A 531 -23.58 -5.26 -15.56
N LYS A 532 -24.87 -5.51 -15.28
CA LYS A 532 -25.97 -5.41 -16.26
C LYS A 532 -26.20 -3.98 -16.74
N TYR A 533 -25.74 -2.99 -15.99
CA TYR A 533 -25.89 -1.58 -16.27
C TYR A 533 -24.68 -0.97 -16.99
N LEU A 534 -23.59 -1.73 -17.15
CA LEU A 534 -22.44 -1.28 -17.94
C LEU A 534 -22.64 -1.72 -19.40
N LYS A 535 -22.66 -0.75 -20.31
CA LYS A 535 -22.90 -1.00 -21.74
C LYS A 535 -21.80 -1.90 -22.31
N LYS A 536 -22.14 -2.68 -23.33
CA LYS A 536 -21.18 -3.60 -23.95
C LYS A 536 -19.98 -2.84 -24.52
N GLU A 537 -20.21 -1.70 -25.16
CA GLU A 537 -19.16 -0.88 -25.75
C GLU A 537 -18.20 -0.33 -24.68
N ASP A 538 -18.72 0.08 -23.53
CA ASP A 538 -17.89 0.52 -22.39
C ASP A 538 -17.11 -0.65 -21.80
N ARG A 539 -17.73 -1.83 -21.64
CA ARG A 539 -17.01 -3.05 -21.22
C ARG A 539 -15.88 -3.42 -22.15
N ASP A 540 -16.13 -3.42 -23.47
CA ASP A 540 -15.13 -3.76 -24.47
C ASP A 540 -13.95 -2.77 -24.43
N ARG A 541 -14.23 -1.47 -24.21
CA ARG A 541 -13.20 -0.43 -24.04
C ARG A 541 -12.41 -0.60 -22.74
N ILE A 542 -13.08 -0.85 -21.63
CA ILE A 542 -12.46 -1.10 -20.33
C ILE A 542 -11.55 -2.33 -20.40
N GLU A 543 -12.02 -3.42 -21.01
CA GLU A 543 -11.26 -4.65 -21.16
C GLU A 543 -10.01 -4.47 -22.02
N ALA A 544 -10.07 -3.57 -23.02
CA ALA A 544 -8.93 -3.21 -23.86
C ALA A 544 -7.96 -2.20 -23.24
N THR A 545 -8.32 -1.56 -22.12
CA THR A 545 -7.52 -0.51 -21.48
C THR A 545 -6.54 -1.11 -20.48
N ARG A 546 -5.26 -0.73 -20.61
CA ARG A 546 -4.19 -1.07 -19.66
C ARG A 546 -3.87 0.09 -18.74
N LEU A 547 -3.16 -0.20 -17.64
CA LEU A 547 -2.62 0.85 -16.77
C LEU A 547 -1.69 1.81 -17.53
N SER A 548 -0.91 1.30 -18.49
CA SER A 548 -0.08 2.14 -19.38
C SER A 548 -0.91 3.20 -20.11
N ASP A 549 -2.06 2.82 -20.64
CA ASP A 549 -2.93 3.73 -21.39
C ASP A 549 -3.53 4.81 -20.49
N ILE A 550 -3.83 4.47 -19.22
CA ILE A 550 -4.30 5.43 -18.21
C ILE A 550 -3.18 6.41 -17.86
N ILE A 551 -1.95 5.93 -17.67
CA ILE A 551 -0.77 6.79 -17.41
C ILE A 551 -0.55 7.74 -18.60
N GLU A 552 -0.54 7.25 -19.83
CA GLU A 552 -0.33 8.07 -21.03
C GLU A 552 -1.41 9.15 -21.21
N ARG A 553 -2.67 8.86 -20.90
CA ARG A 553 -3.77 9.85 -20.99
C ARG A 553 -3.67 10.97 -19.97
N ASN A 554 -3.07 10.70 -18.81
CA ASN A 554 -3.14 11.57 -17.63
C ASN A 554 -1.78 12.13 -17.19
N THR A 555 -0.75 11.93 -18.01
CA THR A 555 0.61 12.46 -17.81
C THR A 555 1.13 13.05 -19.11
N ALA A 556 2.24 13.79 -19.04
CA ALA A 556 2.95 14.30 -20.21
C ALA A 556 3.92 13.28 -20.81
N ALA A 557 3.98 12.05 -20.29
CA ALA A 557 4.87 11.01 -20.78
C ALA A 557 4.52 10.62 -22.22
N ARG A 558 5.52 10.63 -23.11
CA ARG A 558 5.37 10.23 -24.51
C ARG A 558 5.58 8.74 -24.74
N PHE A 559 6.22 8.08 -23.78
CA PHE A 559 6.49 6.66 -23.78
C PHE A 559 6.20 6.11 -22.39
N VAL A 560 5.33 5.11 -22.33
CA VAL A 560 5.10 4.28 -21.14
C VAL A 560 5.24 2.83 -21.59
N ASN A 561 5.86 1.98 -20.78
CA ASN A 561 5.82 0.55 -21.04
C ASN A 561 4.36 0.10 -21.18
N ARG A 562 4.03 -0.69 -22.20
CA ARG A 562 2.73 -1.36 -22.24
C ARG A 562 2.48 -2.29 -21.04
N ASP A 563 3.50 -2.97 -20.54
CA ASP A 563 3.42 -3.87 -19.38
C ASP A 563 4.11 -3.27 -18.16
N VAL A 564 3.52 -2.22 -17.60
CA VAL A 564 4.10 -1.44 -16.49
C VAL A 564 4.42 -2.24 -15.23
N PHE A 565 3.92 -3.47 -15.09
CA PHE A 565 4.21 -4.35 -13.95
C PHE A 565 5.51 -5.14 -14.09
N HIS A 566 6.15 -5.10 -15.26
CA HIS A 566 7.51 -5.59 -15.47
C HIS A 566 8.46 -4.41 -15.71
N ALA A 567 9.58 -4.41 -15.00
CA ALA A 567 10.55 -3.34 -15.10
C ALA A 567 11.17 -3.30 -16.48
N HIS A 568 11.30 -2.09 -17.00
CA HIS A 568 11.89 -1.84 -18.30
C HIS A 568 13.37 -1.51 -18.25
N ASN A 569 14.12 -2.04 -19.21
CA ASN A 569 15.53 -1.71 -19.32
C ASN A 569 15.69 -0.34 -19.99
N CYS A 570 16.29 0.61 -19.28
CA CYS A 570 16.55 1.96 -19.75
C CYS A 570 17.43 2.02 -21.01
N SER A 571 18.21 0.97 -21.30
CA SER A 571 19.00 0.87 -22.53
C SER A 571 18.15 0.66 -23.79
N GLU A 572 16.92 0.13 -23.66
CA GLU A 572 16.02 -0.08 -24.80
C GLU A 572 15.27 1.20 -25.20
N VAL A 573 15.14 2.15 -24.26
CA VAL A 573 14.33 3.37 -24.41
C VAL A 573 15.18 4.60 -24.79
N SER A 574 16.42 4.68 -24.31
CA SER A 574 17.27 5.87 -24.48
C SER A 574 17.93 5.99 -25.87
N GLY A 575 17.99 4.91 -26.67
CA GLY A 575 18.75 4.90 -27.93
C GLY A 575 20.26 5.14 -27.76
N GLU A 576 20.73 5.25 -26.52
CA GLU A 576 22.13 5.29 -26.14
C GLU A 576 22.58 3.84 -25.89
N VAL A 577 23.69 3.47 -26.51
CA VAL A 577 24.37 2.19 -26.28
C VAL A 577 24.53 1.99 -24.78
N GLN A 578 24.19 0.79 -24.30
CA GLN A 578 24.45 0.34 -22.94
C GLN A 578 25.80 0.86 -22.40
N LEU A 579 25.77 1.52 -21.25
CA LEU A 579 26.69 1.07 -20.21
C LEU A 579 26.13 -0.29 -19.77
N GLU A 580 26.89 -1.33 -20.07
CA GLU A 580 26.57 -2.74 -19.90
C GLU A 580 25.88 -3.05 -18.56
N PRO A 581 25.10 -4.15 -18.47
CA PRO A 581 24.71 -4.70 -17.18
C PRO A 581 25.97 -4.90 -16.34
N ARG A 582 25.95 -4.58 -15.05
CA ARG A 582 26.95 -5.09 -14.11
C ARG A 582 26.76 -6.61 -13.97
N THR A 583 27.07 -7.37 -15.00
CA THR A 583 27.51 -8.75 -14.89
C THR A 583 29.02 -8.71 -14.85
N ASN A 584 29.58 -8.80 -13.65
CA ASN A 584 30.87 -9.43 -13.44
C ASN A 584 30.76 -10.22 -12.15
N ASP A 585 30.44 -11.50 -12.30
CA ASP A 585 31.19 -12.44 -11.48
C ASP A 585 32.63 -12.39 -12.02
N VAL A 586 33.59 -12.24 -11.09
CA VAL A 586 35.06 -12.21 -11.23
C VAL A 586 35.70 -10.82 -11.09
N GLY A 587 36.10 -10.51 -9.85
CA GLY A 587 37.07 -9.47 -9.51
C GLY A 587 36.53 -8.39 -8.59
N ALA A 588 36.80 -8.52 -7.29
CA ALA A 588 36.47 -7.50 -6.31
C ALA A 588 37.17 -6.16 -6.60
N THR A 589 36.39 -5.12 -6.88
CA THR A 589 36.73 -3.72 -6.55
C THR A 589 35.48 -3.01 -6.00
N ALA A 590 34.90 -3.58 -4.95
CA ALA A 590 33.88 -2.92 -4.16
C ALA A 590 34.59 -1.98 -3.18
N ILE A 591 34.38 -0.66 -3.30
CA ILE A 591 34.81 0.27 -2.25
C ILE A 591 34.12 -0.17 -0.96
N LYS A 592 34.90 -0.54 0.05
CA LYS A 592 34.36 -0.98 1.33
C LYS A 592 34.40 0.17 2.31
N VAL A 593 33.28 0.42 2.99
CA VAL A 593 33.22 1.39 4.07
C VAL A 593 32.90 0.70 5.38
N TYR A 594 33.79 0.83 6.36
CA TYR A 594 33.63 0.20 7.67
C TYR A 594 34.33 0.96 8.82
N PRO A 595 33.81 0.91 10.06
CA PRO A 595 32.52 0.31 10.40
C PRO A 595 31.37 1.13 9.81
N ASN A 596 30.26 0.46 9.47
CA ASN A 596 29.01 1.10 9.08
C ASN A 596 27.87 0.24 9.64
N PRO A 597 27.22 0.62 10.75
CA PRO A 597 27.27 1.95 11.38
C PRO A 597 28.62 2.32 12.02
N PHE A 598 28.90 3.62 12.15
CA PHE A 598 30.10 4.16 12.78
C PHE A 598 29.77 5.20 13.86
N GLN A 599 30.71 5.41 14.79
CA GLN A 599 30.61 6.43 15.83
C GLN A 599 31.45 7.67 15.52
N GLN A 600 32.75 7.47 15.26
CA GLN A 600 33.70 8.57 15.13
C GLN A 600 34.36 8.65 13.77
N TYR A 601 34.61 7.51 13.12
CA TYR A 601 35.31 7.45 11.86
C TYR A 601 34.72 6.37 10.98
N ILE A 602 34.84 6.57 9.68
CA ILE A 602 34.68 5.51 8.68
C ILE A 602 36.03 5.25 8.03
N THR A 603 36.31 4.00 7.75
CA THR A 603 37.42 3.58 6.88
C THR A 603 36.85 3.39 5.49
N VAL A 604 37.40 4.07 4.50
CA VAL A 604 37.10 3.85 3.09
C VAL A 604 38.28 3.10 2.50
N ASP A 605 38.03 1.89 2.02
CA ASP A 605 38.96 1.06 1.26
C ASP A 605 38.52 1.10 -0.20
N LEU A 606 39.32 1.76 -1.05
CA LEU A 606 39.08 1.95 -2.48
C LEU A 606 39.40 0.68 -3.29
N GLY A 607 39.97 -0.37 -2.67
CA GLY A 607 40.34 -1.63 -3.31
C GLY A 607 41.61 -1.56 -4.18
N GLU A 608 41.84 -0.43 -4.86
CA GLU A 608 43.02 -0.17 -5.68
C GLU A 608 43.52 1.28 -5.55
N MET A 609 44.71 1.57 -6.11
CA MET A 609 45.34 2.88 -5.96
C MET A 609 44.75 3.86 -6.98
N ILE A 610 44.04 4.87 -6.50
CA ILE A 610 43.38 5.86 -7.36
C ILE A 610 44.15 7.18 -7.30
N GLY A 611 44.34 7.82 -8.47
CA GLY A 611 45.18 8.99 -8.65
C GLY A 611 44.65 10.23 -7.94
N ALA A 612 43.40 10.61 -8.18
CA ALA A 612 42.68 11.62 -7.40
C ALA A 612 41.20 11.27 -7.24
N VAL A 613 40.74 11.16 -5.99
CA VAL A 613 39.34 10.89 -5.64
C VAL A 613 38.83 11.98 -4.71
N SER A 614 37.63 12.48 -4.99
CA SER A 614 36.85 13.38 -4.14
C SER A 614 35.75 12.58 -3.46
N MET A 615 35.60 12.79 -2.16
CA MET A 615 34.60 12.12 -1.33
C MET A 615 33.76 13.16 -0.63
N CYS A 616 32.48 13.24 -0.95
CA CYS A 616 31.53 14.20 -0.42
C CYS A 616 30.49 13.49 0.43
N ILE A 617 30.40 13.86 1.71
CA ILE A 617 29.39 13.37 2.64
C ILE A 617 28.25 14.36 2.66
N TYR A 618 27.04 13.88 2.38
CA TYR A 618 25.79 14.63 2.44
C TYR A 618 24.90 14.07 3.55
N ASP A 619 24.09 14.91 4.18
CA ASP A 619 22.97 14.43 4.97
C ASP A 619 21.79 14.00 4.08
N VAL A 620 20.76 13.41 4.69
CA VAL A 620 19.55 12.95 3.99
C VAL A 620 18.77 14.06 3.28
N THR A 621 19.03 15.33 3.58
CA THR A 621 18.40 16.47 2.90
C THR A 621 19.19 16.92 1.67
N GLY A 622 20.32 16.26 1.37
CA GLY A 622 21.21 16.61 0.28
C GLY A 622 22.16 17.76 0.64
N LYS A 623 22.21 18.20 1.90
CA LYS A 623 23.15 19.24 2.34
C LYS A 623 24.53 18.61 2.51
N LEU A 624 25.53 19.24 1.88
CA LEU A 624 26.93 18.83 1.99
C LEU A 624 27.43 19.05 3.43
N ILE A 625 27.88 17.98 4.06
CA ILE A 625 28.43 17.96 5.43
C ILE A 625 29.94 18.06 5.41
N LYS A 626 30.60 17.28 4.55
CA LYS A 626 32.07 17.22 4.50
C LYS A 626 32.56 16.84 3.12
N THR A 627 33.70 17.38 2.72
CA THR A 627 34.44 16.95 1.53
C THR A 627 35.84 16.51 1.92
N VAL A 628 36.30 15.40 1.36
CA VAL A 628 37.63 14.83 1.56
C VAL A 628 38.21 14.48 0.20
N THR A 629 39.41 14.94 -0.09
CA THR A 629 40.10 14.58 -1.35
C THR A 629 41.32 13.73 -1.03
N TRP A 630 41.45 12.59 -1.69
CA TRP A 630 42.63 11.74 -1.62
C TRP A 630 43.35 11.69 -2.95
N LYS A 631 44.67 11.56 -2.90
CA LYS A 631 45.52 11.34 -4.07
C LYS A 631 46.45 10.16 -3.81
N ASN A 632 46.57 9.27 -4.80
CA ASN A 632 47.41 8.07 -4.74
C ASN A 632 47.20 7.25 -3.46
N LYS A 633 45.94 7.04 -3.05
CA LYS A 633 45.58 6.24 -1.88
C LYS A 633 44.74 5.03 -2.27
N THR A 634 44.91 3.95 -1.52
CA THR A 634 44.10 2.73 -1.58
C THR A 634 43.11 2.64 -0.43
N TYR A 635 43.45 3.17 0.74
CA TYR A 635 42.56 3.20 1.90
C TYR A 635 42.82 4.44 2.77
N GLY A 636 41.87 4.79 3.63
CA GLY A 636 42.05 5.81 4.65
C GLY A 636 40.84 5.96 5.56
N GLN A 637 40.99 6.79 6.59
CA GLN A 637 39.89 7.12 7.49
C GLN A 637 39.38 8.54 7.23
N ILE A 638 38.07 8.69 7.33
CA ILE A 638 37.40 9.98 7.38
C ILE A 638 36.88 10.15 8.80
N ASP A 639 37.37 11.18 9.49
CA ASP A 639 36.85 11.58 10.79
C ASP A 639 35.49 12.26 10.62
N ILE A 640 34.48 11.71 11.30
CA ILE A 640 33.08 12.13 11.26
C ILE A 640 32.59 12.35 12.70
N SER A 641 33.50 12.53 13.67
CA SER A 641 33.19 12.74 15.09
C SER A 641 32.24 13.92 15.33
N GLY A 642 32.44 15.03 14.60
CA GLY A 642 31.62 16.25 14.71
C GLY A 642 30.28 16.25 13.97
N VAL A 643 29.89 15.13 13.35
CA VAL A 643 28.60 14.99 12.66
C VAL A 643 27.58 14.38 13.62
N HIS A 644 26.30 14.72 13.52
CA HIS A 644 25.26 14.20 14.40
C HIS A 644 24.89 12.74 14.05
N SER A 645 24.28 12.01 14.98
CA SER A 645 23.66 10.71 14.66
C SER A 645 22.64 10.87 13.53
N GLY A 646 22.60 9.91 12.62
CA GLY A 646 21.74 9.99 11.44
C GLY A 646 22.29 9.21 10.23
N VAL A 647 21.53 9.24 9.14
CA VAL A 647 21.92 8.65 7.86
C VAL A 647 22.60 9.70 7.00
N TYR A 648 23.66 9.30 6.31
CA TYR A 648 24.45 10.12 5.42
C TYR A 648 24.72 9.38 4.12
N VAL A 649 25.12 10.13 3.10
CA VAL A 649 25.50 9.60 1.79
C VAL A 649 26.91 10.04 1.49
N LEU A 650 27.82 9.09 1.30
CA LEU A 650 29.17 9.32 0.79
C LEU A 650 29.18 9.14 -0.71
N LYS A 651 29.36 10.23 -1.46
CA LYS A 651 29.66 10.17 -2.90
C LYS A 651 31.16 10.13 -3.08
N VAL A 652 31.66 9.20 -3.89
CA VAL A 652 33.07 9.04 -4.25
C VAL A 652 33.21 9.24 -5.75
N ASP A 653 33.97 10.25 -6.15
CA ASP A 653 34.13 10.69 -7.54
C ASP A 653 35.61 10.91 -7.89
N GLY A 654 36.13 10.23 -8.93
CA GLY A 654 37.48 10.51 -9.46
C GLY A 654 38.11 9.37 -10.25
N ASP A 655 38.90 9.70 -11.28
CA ASP A 655 39.56 8.75 -12.20
C ASP A 655 38.64 7.65 -12.76
N GLY A 656 37.40 8.01 -13.12
CA GLY A 656 36.40 7.09 -13.66
C GLY A 656 35.62 6.29 -12.61
N LEU A 657 35.93 6.46 -11.33
CA LEU A 657 35.19 5.92 -10.20
C LEU A 657 34.02 6.86 -9.84
N HIS A 658 32.81 6.30 -9.79
CA HIS A 658 31.59 6.98 -9.36
C HIS A 658 30.80 6.02 -8.47
N GLU A 659 30.88 6.19 -7.15
CA GLU A 659 30.22 5.32 -6.19
C GLU A 659 29.47 6.15 -5.15
N THR A 660 28.29 5.67 -4.77
CA THR A 660 27.45 6.31 -3.74
C THR A 660 27.21 5.30 -2.63
N ILE A 661 27.68 5.61 -1.43
CA ILE A 661 27.71 4.69 -0.30
C ILE A 661 26.94 5.29 0.86
N ARG A 662 25.91 4.57 1.32
CA ARG A 662 25.15 4.98 2.50
C ARG A 662 25.99 4.79 3.76
N LEU A 663 25.94 5.78 4.63
CA LEU A 663 26.66 5.87 5.88
C LEU A 663 25.66 6.02 7.02
N MET A 664 25.81 5.26 8.10
CA MET A 664 24.99 5.38 9.29
C MET A 664 25.86 5.79 10.48
N LYS A 665 25.58 6.98 11.05
CA LYS A 665 26.21 7.42 12.29
C LYS A 665 25.31 7.10 13.47
N ILE A 666 25.88 6.39 14.44
CA ILE A 666 25.29 6.11 15.75
C ILE A 666 26.12 6.77 16.85
N ASN A 667 25.51 7.09 17.99
CA ASN A 667 26.19 7.69 19.13
C ASN A 667 27.10 6.69 19.88
#